data_AF-A0A9N8KMC6-F1
#
_entry.id   AF-A0A9N8KMC6-F1
#
_cell.length_a   1.000
_cell.length_b   1.000
_cell.length_c   1.000
_cell.angle_alpha   90.00
_cell.angle_beta   90.00
_cell.angle_gamma   90.00
#
_symmetry.space_group_name_H-M   'P 1'
#
loop_
_entity.id
_entity.type
_entity.pdbx_description
1 polymer ?
#
loop_
_entity_poly.entity_id
_entity_poly.type
_entity_poly.pdbx_seq_one_letter_code
_entity_poly.pdbx_strand_id
1 'polypeptide(L)'
;MISGFNEWAASAQLGHTDSFAELNERRLGIEAEDFIANILTTSPTKEPLLPALGGLPFALEETITNHVGILREHGCQPYFIFNGVTSNGQEERLQAATRATKNIANAWELYGASQPERAVAEFGTLSGTINVDNIYRFVQNILRKNDVDFLVAPHSACAQLASIAGTEFCDAVAGSSDILMYEIDQLITKLDFEQAQFSWVTRRECMEALGAPSTAMFVDACLLSGCSVLPTLPQLENELTASPRTPKIKAAADLLKRSQTNGNALCLQYQDDPAMIALNYLDRYRKASLYIKHYVCIRPNGKIESVDGASAPSDLNNIMGHRLPEEAFGYLSHGVISSEVLSWIASNEIIERPPLDGGEADVYRRLVSDGLIPLRASALSLLTYSFHRFYQHRPIYLRCWFNPNGPKTLNVADTADPRTTISGWNVRLEQITAKATKLERDVSSLAFAVGSLQDADFAKSSVTPKSVGEKPLSSPVEVQSNALWRFLQLRGYVQQDHQLSTLGKCLQTAFSRHNQQDLEEPTLLAFEMLRLNLLNSDNMFPYNGSPQRGSETDKRNTLLVSRVACFAGLRHKSIGFTGPLSRHLLAYTSMVSAVRGSLRNVVEMSLFGMLANHHVDRTMAPSELAQIGYSLPFLNDVDCALGIAVKSYLDELSAQSEPTSEASRQTVKKKGANEWFPHATNFQGDLQRAFALWDSVYAAVASAPDTLVSAKDKKVWEEADTWLSERM
;
A
#
# COMPACT_ATOMS: atom_id res chain seq x y z
N MET A 1 -9.18 -7.45 -15.00
CA MET A 1 -9.98 -8.53 -15.59
C MET A 1 -10.94 -7.97 -16.63
N ILE A 2 -11.13 -8.70 -17.73
CA ILE A 2 -12.01 -8.36 -18.85
C ILE A 2 -13.45 -8.50 -18.39
N SER A 3 -14.25 -7.45 -18.59
CA SER A 3 -15.60 -7.38 -18.05
C SER A 3 -16.52 -8.41 -18.71
N GLY A 4 -17.22 -9.19 -17.88
CA GLY A 4 -18.12 -10.25 -18.33
C GLY A 4 -17.40 -11.51 -18.85
N PHE A 5 -16.08 -11.64 -18.68
CA PHE A 5 -15.35 -12.82 -19.15
C PHE A 5 -15.82 -14.12 -18.50
N ASN A 6 -15.91 -14.17 -17.16
CA ASN A 6 -16.31 -15.39 -16.45
C ASN A 6 -17.74 -15.82 -16.80
N GLU A 7 -18.67 -14.87 -16.86
CA GLU A 7 -20.06 -15.12 -17.27
C GLU A 7 -20.13 -15.68 -18.70
N TRP A 8 -19.36 -15.08 -19.61
CA TRP A 8 -19.27 -15.53 -20.99
C TRP A 8 -18.65 -16.92 -21.11
N ALA A 9 -17.49 -17.15 -20.49
CA ALA A 9 -16.78 -18.42 -20.55
C ALA A 9 -17.67 -19.56 -20.02
N ALA A 10 -18.36 -19.35 -18.89
CA ALA A 10 -19.33 -20.30 -18.37
C ALA A 10 -20.49 -20.55 -19.35
N SER A 11 -21.08 -19.49 -19.92
CA SER A 11 -22.18 -19.63 -20.89
C SER A 11 -21.79 -20.33 -22.19
N ALA A 12 -20.54 -20.18 -22.61
CA ALA A 12 -19.96 -20.80 -23.80
C ALA A 12 -19.37 -22.18 -23.51
N GLN A 13 -19.47 -22.68 -22.26
CA GLN A 13 -18.88 -23.93 -21.80
C GLN A 13 -17.38 -24.03 -22.10
N LEU A 14 -16.69 -22.89 -21.97
CA LEU A 14 -15.24 -22.80 -22.07
C LEU A 14 -14.64 -23.10 -20.71
N GLY A 15 -13.57 -23.87 -20.71
CA GLY A 15 -12.81 -24.19 -19.50
C GLY A 15 -12.64 -25.67 -19.31
N HIS A 16 -11.41 -26.04 -19.00
CA HIS A 16 -11.01 -27.37 -18.57
C HIS A 16 -10.73 -27.32 -17.07
N THR A 17 -10.78 -28.45 -16.39
CA THR A 17 -10.43 -28.54 -14.96
C THR A 17 -9.54 -29.74 -14.74
N ASP A 18 -8.40 -29.49 -14.11
CA ASP A 18 -7.38 -30.50 -13.80
C ASP A 18 -6.97 -30.39 -12.32
N SER A 19 -6.29 -31.43 -11.83
CA SER A 19 -5.74 -31.44 -10.47
C SER A 19 -4.38 -30.76 -10.41
N PHE A 20 -4.03 -30.18 -9.26
CA PHE A 20 -2.67 -29.68 -8.99
C PHE A 20 -1.57 -30.73 -9.21
N ALA A 21 -1.89 -32.03 -9.22
CA ALA A 21 -0.95 -33.08 -9.60
C ALA A 21 -0.35 -32.88 -11.02
N GLU A 22 -1.09 -32.26 -11.94
CA GLU A 22 -0.61 -31.94 -13.30
C GLU A 22 0.44 -30.81 -13.31
N LEU A 23 0.61 -30.09 -12.20
CA LEU A 23 1.61 -29.04 -11.99
C LEU A 23 2.88 -29.55 -11.29
N ASN A 24 3.00 -30.86 -11.06
CA ASN A 24 4.19 -31.45 -10.46
C ASN A 24 5.44 -31.15 -11.30
N GLU A 25 6.53 -30.74 -10.63
CA GLU A 25 7.80 -30.31 -11.23
C GLU A 25 7.67 -29.10 -12.19
N ARG A 26 6.58 -28.34 -12.11
CA ARG A 26 6.36 -27.13 -12.91
C ARG A 26 6.51 -25.87 -12.09
N ARG A 27 7.00 -24.81 -12.73
CA ARG A 27 6.98 -23.45 -12.21
C ARG A 27 5.73 -22.73 -12.66
N LEU A 28 4.87 -22.40 -11.70
CA LEU A 28 3.60 -21.70 -11.92
C LEU A 28 3.80 -20.19 -11.71
N GLY A 29 3.72 -19.41 -12.79
CA GLY A 29 3.65 -17.96 -12.73
C GLY A 29 2.27 -17.51 -12.26
N ILE A 30 2.20 -16.73 -11.17
CA ILE A 30 0.95 -16.28 -10.57
C ILE A 30 0.87 -14.75 -10.65
N GLU A 31 -0.19 -14.22 -11.25
CA GLU A 31 -0.50 -12.79 -11.18
C GLU A 31 -0.87 -12.41 -9.74
N ALA A 32 -0.01 -11.64 -9.08
CA ALA A 32 -0.18 -11.33 -7.67
C ALA A 32 -1.43 -10.48 -7.39
N GLU A 33 -1.78 -9.54 -8.27
CA GLU A 33 -2.97 -8.69 -8.11
C GLU A 33 -4.25 -9.53 -8.07
N ASP A 34 -4.42 -10.43 -9.04
CA ASP A 34 -5.58 -11.32 -9.14
C ASP A 34 -5.63 -12.30 -7.96
N PHE A 35 -4.49 -12.90 -7.60
CA PHE A 35 -4.40 -13.80 -6.45
C PHE A 35 -4.83 -13.13 -5.14
N ILE A 36 -4.33 -11.93 -4.86
CA ILE A 36 -4.68 -11.19 -3.64
C ILE A 36 -6.15 -10.75 -3.70
N ALA A 37 -6.61 -10.22 -4.84
CA ALA A 37 -8.00 -9.81 -5.02
C ALA A 37 -8.98 -10.97 -4.77
N ASN A 38 -8.65 -12.18 -5.25
CA ASN A 38 -9.46 -13.37 -5.02
C ASN A 38 -9.55 -13.72 -3.52
N ILE A 39 -8.45 -13.65 -2.77
CA ILE A 39 -8.45 -13.86 -1.31
C ILE A 39 -9.38 -12.85 -0.62
N LEU A 40 -9.30 -11.57 -1.01
CA LEU A 40 -10.06 -10.49 -0.39
C LEU A 40 -11.56 -10.53 -0.70
N THR A 41 -11.96 -11.15 -1.82
CA THR A 41 -13.34 -11.05 -2.35
C THR A 41 -14.12 -12.36 -2.34
N THR A 42 -13.44 -13.50 -2.17
CA THR A 42 -14.05 -14.83 -2.27
C THR A 42 -14.16 -15.51 -0.90
N SER A 43 -15.24 -16.26 -0.67
CA SER A 43 -15.38 -17.09 0.54
C SER A 43 -14.58 -18.38 0.41
N PRO A 44 -14.03 -18.95 1.50
CA PRO A 44 -14.18 -18.52 2.91
C PRO A 44 -13.14 -17.49 3.38
N THR A 45 -12.19 -17.09 2.54
CA THR A 45 -11.02 -16.27 2.96
C THR A 45 -11.31 -14.79 3.12
N LYS A 46 -12.41 -14.30 2.53
CA LYS A 46 -12.82 -12.91 2.58
C LYS A 46 -13.09 -12.42 4.00
N GLU A 47 -12.56 -11.26 4.34
CA GLU A 47 -12.85 -10.53 5.57
C GLU A 47 -13.85 -9.38 5.30
N PRO A 48 -15.14 -9.52 5.66
CA PRO A 48 -16.17 -8.56 5.28
C PRO A 48 -15.99 -7.17 5.91
N LEU A 49 -15.39 -7.10 7.10
CA LEU A 49 -15.24 -5.85 7.86
C LEU A 49 -13.93 -5.10 7.57
N LEU A 50 -13.08 -5.62 6.67
CA LEU A 50 -11.84 -4.95 6.30
C LEU A 50 -12.05 -3.50 5.79
N PRO A 51 -13.06 -3.19 4.96
CA PRO A 51 -13.36 -1.79 4.58
C PRO A 51 -13.78 -0.89 5.75
N ALA A 52 -14.27 -1.47 6.85
CA ALA A 52 -14.68 -0.72 8.05
C ALA A 52 -13.54 -0.52 9.06
N LEU A 53 -12.42 -1.21 8.87
CA LEU A 53 -11.24 -1.14 9.75
C LEU A 53 -10.02 -0.48 9.13
N GLY A 54 -9.85 -0.63 7.81
CA GLY A 54 -8.59 -0.33 7.14
C GLY A 54 -7.48 -1.32 7.51
N GLY A 55 -6.23 -0.97 7.20
CA GLY A 55 -5.07 -1.81 7.50
C GLY A 55 -4.97 -3.06 6.62
N LEU A 56 -4.22 -4.04 7.13
CA LEU A 56 -4.01 -5.34 6.49
C LEU A 56 -5.04 -6.37 6.99
N PRO A 57 -5.49 -7.32 6.14
CA PRO A 57 -6.38 -8.39 6.60
C PRO A 57 -5.67 -9.32 7.61
N PHE A 58 -6.39 -9.74 8.65
CA PHE A 58 -5.86 -10.57 9.74
C PHE A 58 -5.47 -11.99 9.32
N ALA A 59 -6.18 -12.57 8.35
CA ALA A 59 -5.99 -13.93 7.87
C ALA A 59 -5.07 -14.03 6.64
N LEU A 60 -4.63 -12.89 6.08
CA LEU A 60 -3.93 -12.87 4.79
C LEU A 60 -2.61 -13.65 4.82
N GLU A 61 -1.78 -13.47 5.85
CA GLU A 61 -0.48 -14.16 5.98
C GLU A 61 -0.65 -15.68 6.10
N GLU A 62 -1.57 -16.14 6.96
CA GLU A 62 -1.86 -17.56 7.13
C GLU A 62 -2.43 -18.16 5.83
N THR A 63 -3.36 -17.46 5.17
CA THR A 63 -3.98 -17.90 3.92
C THR A 63 -2.93 -18.07 2.81
N ILE A 64 -2.05 -17.08 2.62
CA ILE A 64 -0.98 -17.16 1.61
C ILE A 64 -0.04 -18.31 1.92
N THR A 65 0.38 -18.43 3.18
CA THR A 65 1.30 -19.49 3.62
C THR A 65 0.70 -20.87 3.37
N ASN A 66 -0.59 -21.06 3.68
CA ASN A 66 -1.32 -22.29 3.41
C ASN A 66 -1.42 -22.59 1.90
N HIS A 67 -1.84 -21.61 1.09
CA HIS A 67 -1.95 -21.79 -0.36
C HIS A 67 -0.60 -22.13 -1.02
N VAL A 68 0.48 -21.46 -0.60
CA VAL A 68 1.85 -21.78 -1.04
C VAL A 68 2.26 -23.19 -0.60
N GLY A 69 1.93 -23.58 0.64
CA GLY A 69 2.17 -24.92 1.16
C GLY A 69 1.50 -26.00 0.30
N ILE A 70 0.22 -25.83 -0.01
CA ILE A 70 -0.56 -26.75 -0.85
C ILE A 70 0.08 -26.90 -2.24
N LEU A 71 0.52 -25.82 -2.89
CA LEU A 71 1.20 -25.92 -4.20
C LEU A 71 2.50 -26.70 -4.09
N ARG A 72 3.30 -26.44 -3.06
CA ARG A 72 4.58 -27.14 -2.83
C ARG A 72 4.38 -28.62 -2.53
N GLU A 73 3.35 -28.98 -1.77
CA GLU A 73 2.99 -30.39 -1.49
C GLU A 73 2.68 -31.17 -2.77
N HIS A 74 2.19 -30.49 -3.81
CA HIS A 74 1.94 -31.07 -5.14
C HIS A 74 3.14 -30.94 -6.10
N GLY A 75 4.31 -30.55 -5.60
CA GLY A 75 5.54 -30.41 -6.40
C GLY A 75 5.54 -29.20 -7.34
N CYS A 76 4.62 -28.25 -7.19
CA CYS A 76 4.57 -27.02 -7.95
C CYS A 76 5.45 -25.94 -7.31
N GLN A 77 6.25 -25.23 -8.11
CA GLN A 77 7.03 -24.08 -7.68
C GLN A 77 6.27 -22.77 -8.00
N PRO A 78 5.60 -22.13 -7.00
CA PRO A 78 4.93 -20.86 -7.25
C PRO A 78 5.94 -19.73 -7.51
N TYR A 79 5.61 -18.86 -8.47
CA TYR A 79 6.40 -17.69 -8.83
C TYR A 79 5.49 -16.48 -9.02
N PHE A 80 5.51 -15.53 -8.08
CA PHE A 80 4.57 -14.41 -8.08
C PHE A 80 5.07 -13.22 -8.90
N ILE A 81 4.23 -12.69 -9.77
CA ILE A 81 4.54 -11.49 -10.56
C ILE A 81 3.64 -10.34 -10.12
N PHE A 82 4.26 -9.25 -9.66
CA PHE A 82 3.59 -8.04 -9.19
C PHE A 82 3.60 -6.95 -10.27
N ASN A 83 2.57 -6.11 -10.27
CA ASN A 83 2.57 -4.87 -11.04
C ASN A 83 3.63 -3.90 -10.50
N GLY A 84 4.29 -3.18 -11.41
CA GLY A 84 5.33 -2.21 -11.11
C GLY A 84 4.88 -0.76 -11.31
N VAL A 85 5.66 -0.03 -12.11
CA VAL A 85 5.46 1.40 -12.34
C VAL A 85 4.16 1.63 -13.11
N THR A 86 3.26 2.42 -12.54
CA THR A 86 1.94 2.68 -13.14
C THR A 86 1.93 4.06 -13.81
N SER A 87 1.82 4.08 -15.14
CA SER A 87 1.69 5.32 -15.94
C SER A 87 0.29 5.53 -16.55
N ASN A 88 -0.47 4.45 -16.71
CA ASN A 88 -1.82 4.44 -17.30
C ASN A 88 -2.83 3.85 -16.32
N GLY A 89 -4.13 4.04 -16.60
CA GLY A 89 -5.20 3.44 -15.79
C GLY A 89 -5.48 4.17 -14.48
N GLN A 90 -4.70 5.20 -14.13
CA GLN A 90 -4.84 5.86 -12.82
C GLN A 90 -6.15 6.65 -12.68
N GLU A 91 -6.64 7.24 -13.77
CA GLU A 91 -7.92 7.94 -13.81
C GLU A 91 -9.11 6.97 -13.64
N GLU A 92 -9.05 5.79 -14.25
CA GLU A 92 -10.02 4.72 -14.09
C GLU A 92 -10.08 4.24 -12.64
N ARG A 93 -8.91 4.00 -12.04
CA ARG A 93 -8.79 3.63 -10.61
C ARG A 93 -9.37 4.72 -9.71
N LEU A 94 -9.12 5.99 -10.00
CA LEU A 94 -9.68 7.13 -9.25
C LEU A 94 -11.21 7.19 -9.35
N GLN A 95 -11.77 7.03 -10.55
CA GLN A 95 -13.20 7.04 -10.77
C GLN A 95 -13.89 5.85 -10.07
N ALA A 96 -13.30 4.65 -10.15
CA ALA A 96 -13.79 3.47 -9.45
C ALA A 96 -13.80 3.69 -7.93
N ALA A 97 -12.68 4.18 -7.36
CA ALA A 97 -12.60 4.50 -5.94
C ALA A 97 -13.61 5.58 -5.52
N THR A 98 -13.84 6.58 -6.37
CA THR A 98 -14.84 7.64 -6.11
C THR A 98 -16.28 7.12 -6.16
N ARG A 99 -16.59 6.11 -6.98
CA ARG A 99 -17.91 5.46 -6.97
C ARG A 99 -18.10 4.60 -5.71
N ALA A 100 -17.04 3.92 -5.27
CA ALA A 100 -17.07 3.07 -4.08
C ALA A 100 -17.41 3.83 -2.79
N THR A 101 -17.06 5.12 -2.68
CA THR A 101 -17.37 5.93 -1.48
C THR A 101 -18.86 6.00 -1.17
N LYS A 102 -19.73 6.00 -2.19
CA LYS A 102 -21.19 6.01 -2.00
C LYS A 102 -21.68 4.72 -1.34
N ASN A 103 -21.15 3.59 -1.77
CA ASN A 103 -21.53 2.29 -1.21
C ASN A 103 -20.97 2.12 0.22
N ILE A 104 -19.75 2.64 0.47
CA ILE A 104 -19.19 2.73 1.83
C ILE A 104 -20.10 3.54 2.74
N ALA A 105 -20.62 4.70 2.28
CA ALA A 105 -21.52 5.53 3.07
C ALA A 105 -22.82 4.77 3.43
N ASN A 106 -23.41 4.05 2.47
CA ASN A 106 -24.59 3.20 2.69
C ASN A 106 -24.34 2.11 3.76
N ALA A 107 -23.18 1.44 3.72
CA ALA A 107 -22.81 0.45 4.74
C ALA A 107 -22.76 1.05 6.15
N TRP A 108 -22.21 2.26 6.27
CA TRP A 108 -22.17 3.00 7.55
C TRP A 108 -23.55 3.49 8.03
N GLU A 109 -24.45 3.86 7.11
CA GLU A 109 -25.84 4.21 7.45
C GLU A 109 -26.59 3.01 8.03
N LEU A 110 -26.45 1.82 7.41
CA LEU A 110 -27.02 0.56 7.94
C LEU A 110 -26.50 0.24 9.33
N TYR A 111 -25.19 0.41 9.56
CA TYR A 111 -24.59 0.20 10.88
C TYR A 111 -25.14 1.19 11.92
N GLY A 112 -25.25 2.48 11.57
CA GLY A 112 -25.84 3.52 12.42
C GLY A 112 -27.32 3.31 12.72
N ALA A 113 -28.06 2.69 11.81
CA ALA A 113 -29.47 2.33 11.95
C ALA A 113 -29.70 1.04 12.78
N SER A 114 -28.67 0.54 13.47
CA SER A 114 -28.72 -0.71 14.27
C SER A 114 -29.09 -1.95 13.46
N GLN A 115 -28.63 -2.04 12.21
CA GLN A 115 -28.78 -3.22 11.33
C GLN A 115 -27.42 -3.85 11.03
N PRO A 116 -26.70 -4.40 12.03
CA PRO A 116 -25.31 -4.82 11.90
C PRO A 116 -25.12 -5.95 10.88
N GLU A 117 -26.02 -6.92 10.81
CA GLU A 117 -25.91 -8.04 9.85
C GLU A 117 -25.95 -7.56 8.40
N ARG A 118 -26.87 -6.62 8.10
CA ARG A 118 -26.96 -6.02 6.76
C ARG A 118 -25.76 -5.14 6.45
N ALA A 119 -25.25 -4.41 7.44
CA ALA A 119 -24.04 -3.61 7.29
C ALA A 119 -22.82 -4.49 6.99
N VAL A 120 -22.63 -5.61 7.70
CA VAL A 120 -21.55 -6.58 7.46
C VAL A 120 -21.64 -7.16 6.04
N ALA A 121 -22.84 -7.53 5.59
CA ALA A 121 -23.05 -8.01 4.24
C ALA A 121 -22.68 -6.94 3.19
N GLU A 122 -23.13 -5.70 3.39
CA GLU A 122 -22.82 -4.57 2.52
C GLU A 122 -21.31 -4.28 2.48
N PHE A 123 -20.64 -4.18 3.64
CA PHE A 123 -19.17 -4.03 3.70
C PHE A 123 -18.44 -5.17 2.99
N GLY A 124 -18.95 -6.39 3.09
CA GLY A 124 -18.42 -7.53 2.33
C GLY A 124 -18.42 -7.26 0.83
N THR A 125 -19.43 -6.62 0.25
CA THR A 125 -19.43 -6.29 -1.19
C THR A 125 -18.32 -5.30 -1.57
N LEU A 126 -17.75 -4.59 -0.60
CA LEU A 126 -16.76 -3.53 -0.78
C LEU A 126 -15.32 -4.01 -0.62
N SER A 127 -15.05 -5.27 -0.23
CA SER A 127 -13.67 -5.76 -0.10
C SER A 127 -12.87 -5.63 -1.41
N GLY A 128 -13.53 -5.70 -2.58
CA GLY A 128 -12.89 -5.49 -3.89
C GLY A 128 -12.53 -4.03 -4.22
N THR A 129 -12.91 -3.08 -3.36
CA THR A 129 -12.58 -1.65 -3.49
C THR A 129 -11.28 -1.27 -2.79
N ILE A 130 -10.71 -2.20 -2.04
CA ILE A 130 -9.43 -2.02 -1.34
C ILE A 130 -8.32 -1.94 -2.38
N ASN A 131 -7.44 -0.95 -2.22
CA ASN A 131 -6.30 -0.80 -3.11
C ASN A 131 -5.26 -1.91 -2.85
N VAL A 132 -5.24 -2.93 -3.71
CA VAL A 132 -4.32 -4.06 -3.61
C VAL A 132 -2.84 -3.61 -3.69
N ASP A 133 -2.56 -2.49 -4.38
CA ASP A 133 -1.22 -1.89 -4.44
C ASP A 133 -0.62 -1.64 -3.04
N ASN A 134 -1.45 -1.27 -2.06
CA ASN A 134 -1.02 -1.01 -0.68
C ASN A 134 -0.63 -2.29 0.08
N ILE A 135 -1.02 -3.48 -0.42
CA ILE A 135 -0.81 -4.78 0.21
C ILE A 135 0.41 -5.50 -0.41
N TYR A 136 0.86 -5.10 -1.59
CA TYR A 136 1.98 -5.76 -2.31
C TYR A 136 3.22 -5.92 -1.46
N ARG A 137 3.67 -4.86 -0.78
CA ARG A 137 4.89 -4.91 0.04
C ARG A 137 4.76 -5.91 1.19
N PHE A 138 3.57 -6.03 1.78
CA PHE A 138 3.29 -7.02 2.82
C PHE A 138 3.34 -8.45 2.26
N VAL A 139 2.68 -8.71 1.14
CA VAL A 139 2.69 -10.04 0.49
C VAL A 139 4.09 -10.43 0.03
N GLN A 140 4.84 -9.53 -0.62
CA GLN A 140 6.21 -9.81 -1.01
C GLN A 140 7.10 -10.19 0.19
N ASN A 141 6.90 -9.54 1.35
CA ASN A 141 7.63 -9.90 2.56
C ASN A 141 7.23 -11.29 3.10
N ILE A 142 5.95 -11.67 3.02
CA ILE A 142 5.49 -13.02 3.36
C ILE A 142 6.14 -14.05 2.43
N LEU A 143 6.09 -13.83 1.12
CA LEU A 143 6.71 -14.71 0.13
C LEU A 143 8.21 -14.88 0.37
N ARG A 144 8.94 -13.78 0.61
CA ARG A 144 10.36 -13.79 0.95
C ARG A 144 10.65 -14.61 2.21
N LYS A 145 9.88 -14.43 3.29
CA LYS A 145 10.05 -15.19 4.55
C LYS A 145 9.80 -16.68 4.38
N ASN A 146 9.03 -17.07 3.37
CA ASN A 146 8.70 -18.44 3.05
C ASN A 146 9.52 -18.99 1.87
N ASP A 147 10.59 -18.31 1.45
CA ASP A 147 11.45 -18.69 0.31
C ASP A 147 10.67 -18.92 -0.99
N VAL A 148 9.67 -18.07 -1.27
CA VAL A 148 8.92 -18.07 -2.53
C VAL A 148 9.45 -16.96 -3.43
N ASP A 149 9.84 -17.33 -4.65
CA ASP A 149 10.31 -16.38 -5.65
C ASP A 149 9.18 -15.42 -6.07
N PHE A 150 9.55 -14.16 -6.27
CA PHE A 150 8.69 -13.19 -6.92
C PHE A 150 9.48 -12.23 -7.80
N LEU A 151 8.77 -11.50 -8.65
CA LEU A 151 9.30 -10.43 -9.48
C LEU A 151 8.31 -9.27 -9.51
N VAL A 152 8.81 -8.05 -9.41
CA VAL A 152 8.01 -6.86 -9.75
C VAL A 152 8.27 -6.52 -11.22
N ALA A 153 7.24 -6.63 -12.06
CA ALA A 153 7.33 -6.29 -13.47
C ALA A 153 7.69 -4.79 -13.64
N PRO A 154 8.28 -4.35 -14.78
CA PRO A 154 8.49 -2.93 -15.01
C PRO A 154 7.18 -2.13 -14.95
N HIS A 155 6.13 -2.69 -15.52
CA HIS A 155 4.78 -2.13 -15.52
C HIS A 155 3.72 -3.20 -15.21
N SER A 156 3.27 -3.96 -16.22
CA SER A 156 2.18 -4.93 -16.06
C SER A 156 2.68 -6.35 -15.76
N ALA A 157 2.17 -6.95 -14.69
CA ALA A 157 2.35 -8.36 -14.35
C ALA A 157 1.79 -9.28 -15.41
N CYS A 158 0.60 -8.97 -15.96
CA CYS A 158 0.00 -9.71 -17.07
C CYS A 158 0.95 -9.81 -18.26
N ALA A 159 1.53 -8.66 -18.67
CA ALA A 159 2.45 -8.59 -19.80
C ALA A 159 3.75 -9.36 -19.53
N GLN A 160 4.29 -9.21 -18.31
CA GLN A 160 5.49 -9.93 -17.88
C GLN A 160 5.28 -11.44 -17.87
N LEU A 161 4.16 -11.93 -17.34
CA LEU A 161 3.79 -13.35 -17.32
C LEU A 161 3.69 -13.92 -18.73
N ALA A 162 2.97 -13.23 -19.64
CA ALA A 162 2.87 -13.65 -21.02
C ALA A 162 4.24 -13.73 -21.71
N SER A 163 5.17 -12.81 -21.38
CA SER A 163 6.51 -12.77 -22.00
C SER A 163 7.44 -13.91 -21.58
N ILE A 164 7.18 -14.55 -20.43
CA ILE A 164 7.99 -15.65 -19.88
C ILE A 164 7.27 -17.00 -19.95
N ALA A 165 5.98 -17.02 -20.31
CA ALA A 165 5.20 -18.25 -20.46
C ALA A 165 5.84 -19.17 -21.51
N GLY A 166 5.99 -20.45 -21.18
CA GLY A 166 6.59 -21.46 -22.07
C GLY A 166 8.11 -21.34 -22.21
N THR A 167 8.77 -20.50 -21.41
CA THR A 167 10.22 -20.44 -21.28
C THR A 167 10.68 -21.24 -20.04
N GLU A 168 11.99 -21.41 -19.86
CA GLU A 168 12.56 -22.04 -18.64
C GLU A 168 12.20 -21.34 -17.31
N PHE A 169 11.57 -20.17 -17.37
CA PHE A 169 11.18 -19.38 -16.19
C PHE A 169 9.72 -19.59 -15.76
N CYS A 170 8.86 -20.16 -16.61
CA CYS A 170 7.42 -20.27 -16.31
C CYS A 170 6.73 -21.28 -17.24
N ASP A 171 6.30 -22.42 -16.68
CA ASP A 171 5.66 -23.51 -17.42
C ASP A 171 4.15 -23.30 -17.59
N ALA A 172 3.51 -22.68 -16.59
CA ALA A 172 2.07 -22.40 -16.57
C ALA A 172 1.82 -21.03 -15.95
N VAL A 173 0.75 -20.37 -16.38
CA VAL A 173 0.37 -19.04 -15.89
C VAL A 173 -1.03 -19.08 -15.29
N ALA A 174 -1.16 -18.58 -14.06
CA ALA A 174 -2.43 -18.32 -13.39
C ALA A 174 -2.63 -16.82 -13.18
N GLY A 175 -3.83 -16.34 -13.47
CA GLY A 175 -4.17 -14.93 -13.24
C GLY A 175 -5.47 -14.52 -13.91
N SER A 176 -5.65 -13.20 -13.99
CA SER A 176 -6.85 -12.61 -14.56
C SER A 176 -6.93 -12.81 -16.07
N SER A 177 -8.14 -12.72 -16.62
CA SER A 177 -8.36 -12.83 -18.05
C SER A 177 -7.67 -11.73 -18.88
N ASP A 178 -7.13 -10.67 -18.26
CA ASP A 178 -6.40 -9.62 -18.97
C ASP A 178 -5.14 -10.16 -19.66
N ILE A 179 -4.58 -11.27 -19.16
CA ILE A 179 -3.43 -11.96 -19.75
C ILE A 179 -3.73 -12.46 -21.18
N LEU A 180 -4.99 -12.80 -21.49
CA LEU A 180 -5.38 -13.28 -22.83
C LEU A 180 -5.24 -12.21 -23.93
N MET A 181 -5.13 -10.93 -23.56
CA MET A 181 -4.84 -9.87 -24.53
C MET A 181 -3.41 -9.98 -25.09
N TYR A 182 -2.50 -10.66 -24.39
CA TYR A 182 -1.13 -10.92 -24.80
C TYR A 182 -0.99 -12.27 -25.50
N GLU A 183 0.18 -12.53 -26.09
CA GLU A 183 0.48 -13.79 -26.77
C GLU A 183 0.78 -14.90 -25.74
N ILE A 184 -0.27 -15.63 -25.35
CA ILE A 184 -0.20 -16.80 -24.49
C ILE A 184 -1.09 -17.92 -25.04
N ASP A 185 -0.68 -19.17 -24.85
CA ASP A 185 -1.43 -20.35 -25.32
C ASP A 185 -2.54 -20.76 -24.34
N GLN A 186 -2.18 -20.93 -23.06
CA GLN A 186 -3.04 -21.41 -21.98
C GLN A 186 -3.02 -20.46 -20.79
N LEU A 187 -4.17 -20.28 -20.15
CA LEU A 187 -4.30 -19.48 -18.93
C LEU A 187 -5.12 -20.25 -17.89
N ILE A 188 -4.57 -20.42 -16.69
CA ILE A 188 -5.28 -20.85 -15.51
C ILE A 188 -6.06 -19.65 -14.96
N THR A 189 -7.39 -19.73 -14.97
CA THR A 189 -8.29 -18.64 -14.57
C THR A 189 -8.82 -18.80 -13.14
N LYS A 190 -8.65 -19.99 -12.54
CA LYS A 190 -9.03 -20.26 -11.15
C LYS A 190 -8.09 -21.29 -10.53
N LEU A 191 -7.61 -21.00 -9.32
CA LEU A 191 -6.94 -21.95 -8.43
C LEU A 191 -7.91 -22.28 -7.29
N ASP A 192 -8.22 -23.56 -7.12
CA ASP A 192 -9.10 -24.08 -6.07
C ASP A 192 -8.27 -24.87 -5.05
N PHE A 193 -7.87 -24.19 -3.99
CA PHE A 193 -7.02 -24.75 -2.94
C PHE A 193 -7.76 -25.74 -2.03
N GLU A 194 -9.09 -25.68 -1.96
CA GLU A 194 -9.89 -26.63 -1.17
C GLU A 194 -9.93 -28.00 -1.85
N GLN A 195 -10.10 -28.02 -3.17
CA GLN A 195 -10.15 -29.26 -3.96
C GLN A 195 -8.80 -29.67 -4.56
N ALA A 196 -7.76 -28.85 -4.40
CA ALA A 196 -6.47 -28.99 -5.08
C ALA A 196 -6.63 -29.15 -6.61
N GLN A 197 -7.46 -28.28 -7.20
CA GLN A 197 -7.80 -28.26 -8.61
C GLN A 197 -7.60 -26.88 -9.22
N PHE A 198 -7.46 -26.81 -10.54
CA PHE A 198 -7.43 -25.55 -11.26
C PHE A 198 -8.29 -25.60 -12.51
N SER A 199 -8.86 -24.44 -12.87
CA SER A 199 -9.60 -24.26 -14.12
C SER A 199 -8.79 -23.42 -15.09
N TRP A 200 -8.79 -23.80 -16.36
CA TRP A 200 -7.98 -23.14 -17.38
C TRP A 200 -8.66 -23.10 -18.75
N VAL A 201 -8.23 -22.17 -19.61
CA VAL A 201 -8.74 -21.99 -20.98
C VAL A 201 -7.56 -21.87 -21.95
N THR A 202 -7.76 -22.20 -23.23
CA THR A 202 -6.84 -21.76 -24.28
C THR A 202 -7.29 -20.45 -24.90
N ARG A 203 -6.32 -19.61 -25.28
CA ARG A 203 -6.61 -18.38 -26.03
C ARG A 203 -7.30 -18.67 -27.37
N ARG A 204 -6.93 -19.77 -28.03
CA ARG A 204 -7.52 -20.21 -29.30
C ARG A 204 -9.02 -20.55 -29.15
N GLU A 205 -9.39 -21.34 -28.15
CA GLU A 205 -10.81 -21.66 -27.88
C GLU A 205 -11.61 -20.39 -27.59
N CYS A 206 -11.04 -19.45 -26.84
CA CYS A 206 -11.69 -18.17 -26.58
C CYS A 206 -11.92 -17.37 -27.88
N MET A 207 -10.93 -17.30 -28.77
CA MET A 207 -11.07 -16.60 -30.06
C MET A 207 -12.13 -17.24 -30.95
N GLU A 208 -12.12 -18.58 -31.06
CA GLU A 208 -13.08 -19.36 -31.84
C GLU A 208 -14.51 -19.15 -31.33
N ALA A 209 -14.73 -19.30 -30.02
CA ALA A 209 -16.04 -19.14 -29.39
C ALA A 209 -16.58 -17.70 -29.47
N LEU A 210 -15.70 -16.69 -29.43
CA LEU A 210 -16.08 -15.29 -29.60
C LEU A 210 -16.41 -14.96 -31.07
N GLY A 211 -15.92 -15.80 -32.00
CA GLY A 211 -15.98 -15.59 -33.44
C GLY A 211 -15.05 -14.46 -33.88
N ALA A 212 -13.88 -14.35 -33.25
CA ALA A 212 -12.85 -13.37 -33.60
C ALA A 212 -11.84 -14.01 -34.58
N PRO A 213 -11.87 -13.68 -35.88
CA PRO A 213 -11.04 -14.33 -36.90
C PRO A 213 -9.57 -13.91 -36.85
N SER A 214 -9.20 -12.90 -36.05
CA SER A 214 -7.84 -12.41 -35.91
C SER A 214 -7.52 -12.00 -34.48
N THR A 215 -6.24 -12.06 -34.12
CA THR A 215 -5.72 -11.60 -32.82
C THR A 215 -6.09 -10.14 -32.55
N ALA A 216 -5.99 -9.29 -33.57
CA ALA A 216 -6.34 -7.87 -33.45
C ALA A 216 -7.82 -7.68 -33.06
N MET A 217 -8.75 -8.38 -33.71
CA MET A 217 -10.17 -8.27 -33.37
C MET A 217 -10.48 -8.83 -31.99
N PHE A 218 -9.79 -9.90 -31.57
CA PHE A 218 -9.94 -10.45 -30.22
C PHE A 218 -9.51 -9.43 -29.16
N VAL A 219 -8.32 -8.85 -29.30
CA VAL A 219 -7.81 -7.81 -28.38
C VAL A 219 -8.73 -6.58 -28.37
N ASP A 220 -9.23 -6.14 -29.53
CA ASP A 220 -10.19 -5.05 -29.60
C ASP A 220 -11.48 -5.35 -28.82
N ALA A 221 -12.02 -6.57 -28.94
CA ALA A 221 -13.21 -6.97 -28.19
C ALA A 221 -12.93 -6.99 -26.67
N CYS A 222 -11.77 -7.50 -26.24
CA CYS A 222 -11.35 -7.48 -24.84
C CYS A 222 -11.26 -6.04 -24.30
N LEU A 223 -10.57 -5.14 -25.01
CA LEU A 223 -10.41 -3.75 -24.61
C LEU A 223 -11.76 -3.03 -24.50
N LEU A 224 -12.58 -3.07 -25.55
CA LEU A 224 -13.87 -2.36 -25.63
C LEU A 224 -14.87 -2.85 -24.59
N SER A 225 -14.78 -4.11 -24.17
CA SER A 225 -15.64 -4.65 -23.11
C SER A 225 -15.34 -4.08 -21.72
N GLY A 226 -14.17 -3.46 -21.53
CA GLY A 226 -13.68 -2.93 -20.26
C GLY A 226 -12.70 -3.89 -19.58
N CYS A 227 -11.55 -3.37 -19.17
CA CYS A 227 -10.45 -4.12 -18.54
C CYS A 227 -9.65 -3.20 -17.57
N SER A 228 -8.52 -3.67 -17.05
CA SER A 228 -7.69 -2.90 -16.10
C SER A 228 -7.12 -1.58 -16.64
N VAL A 229 -7.02 -1.42 -17.97
CA VAL A 229 -6.40 -0.24 -18.63
C VAL A 229 -7.38 0.60 -19.45
N LEU A 230 -8.63 0.15 -19.60
CA LEU A 230 -9.65 0.86 -20.38
C LEU A 230 -11.05 0.59 -19.80
N PRO A 231 -11.88 1.62 -19.54
CA PRO A 231 -13.25 1.40 -19.12
C PRO A 231 -14.08 0.78 -20.25
N THR A 232 -15.23 0.19 -19.90
CA THR A 232 -16.20 -0.30 -20.89
C THR A 232 -16.54 0.79 -21.91
N LEU A 233 -16.66 0.43 -23.18
CA LEU A 233 -17.19 1.30 -24.22
C LEU A 233 -18.60 1.80 -23.79
N PRO A 234 -18.87 3.12 -23.76
CA PRO A 234 -20.14 3.68 -23.29
C PRO A 234 -21.39 3.07 -23.94
N GLN A 235 -21.30 2.71 -25.23
CA GLN A 235 -22.41 2.09 -25.96
C GLN A 235 -22.78 0.69 -25.43
N LEU A 236 -21.91 0.05 -24.65
CA LEU A 236 -22.16 -1.22 -23.98
C LEU A 236 -22.64 -1.07 -22.53
N GLU A 237 -22.57 0.13 -21.95
CA GLU A 237 -23.08 0.42 -20.59
C GLU A 237 -24.59 0.73 -20.58
N ASN A 238 -25.16 1.12 -21.72
CA ASN A 238 -26.57 1.48 -21.82
C ASN A 238 -27.51 0.26 -21.83
N GLU A 239 -28.30 0.09 -20.78
CA GLU A 239 -29.33 -0.96 -20.62
C GLU A 239 -30.42 -0.95 -21.71
N LEU A 240 -30.60 0.18 -22.42
CA LEU A 240 -31.59 0.33 -23.49
C LEU A 240 -31.17 -0.33 -24.82
N THR A 241 -29.87 -0.58 -25.01
CA THR A 241 -29.31 -1.18 -26.24
C THR A 241 -28.59 -2.51 -26.00
N ALA A 242 -28.13 -2.76 -24.77
CA ALA A 242 -27.61 -4.05 -24.36
C ALA A 242 -28.77 -4.95 -23.90
N SER A 243 -28.91 -6.15 -24.47
CA SER A 243 -29.75 -7.15 -23.84
C SER A 243 -29.13 -7.47 -22.47
N PRO A 244 -29.82 -7.27 -21.33
CA PRO A 244 -29.23 -7.33 -19.97
C PRO A 244 -28.68 -8.72 -19.57
N ARG A 245 -28.66 -9.67 -20.50
CA ARG A 245 -28.10 -11.02 -20.35
C ARG A 245 -26.85 -11.29 -21.18
N THR A 246 -26.44 -10.40 -22.09
CA THR A 246 -25.28 -10.65 -22.94
C THR A 246 -24.02 -10.16 -22.23
N PRO A 247 -23.04 -11.04 -21.95
CA PRO A 247 -21.79 -10.61 -21.33
C PRO A 247 -21.07 -9.54 -22.16
N LYS A 248 -20.44 -8.56 -21.51
CA LYS A 248 -19.86 -7.38 -22.17
C LYS A 248 -18.83 -7.73 -23.26
N ILE A 249 -17.96 -8.70 -23.04
CA ILE A 249 -16.99 -9.18 -24.06
C ILE A 249 -17.67 -9.71 -25.33
N LYS A 250 -18.78 -10.44 -25.16
CA LYS A 250 -19.57 -10.96 -26.27
C LYS A 250 -20.27 -9.83 -27.03
N ALA A 251 -20.84 -8.88 -26.30
CA ALA A 251 -21.47 -7.70 -26.88
C ALA A 251 -20.47 -6.85 -27.70
N ALA A 252 -19.26 -6.64 -27.18
CA ALA A 252 -18.18 -5.94 -27.88
C ALA A 252 -17.78 -6.65 -29.19
N ALA A 253 -17.57 -7.96 -29.14
CA ALA A 253 -17.23 -8.75 -30.32
C ALA A 253 -18.35 -8.73 -31.37
N ASP A 254 -19.61 -8.86 -30.96
CA ASP A 254 -20.75 -8.82 -31.87
C ASP A 254 -20.96 -7.41 -32.46
N LEU A 255 -20.58 -6.35 -31.76
CA LEU A 255 -20.57 -4.98 -32.28
C LEU A 255 -19.49 -4.78 -33.34
N LEU A 256 -18.26 -5.26 -33.11
CA LEU A 256 -17.17 -5.22 -34.10
C LEU A 256 -17.54 -5.99 -35.38
N LYS A 257 -18.16 -7.18 -35.25
CA LYS A 257 -18.60 -7.97 -36.41
C LYS A 257 -19.71 -7.28 -37.19
N ARG A 258 -20.73 -6.74 -36.50
CA ARG A 258 -21.86 -6.05 -37.14
C ARG A 258 -21.42 -4.77 -37.85
N SER A 259 -20.47 -4.04 -37.28
CA SER A 259 -19.92 -2.81 -37.86
C SER A 259 -18.84 -3.07 -38.92
N GLN A 260 -18.36 -4.31 -39.06
CA GLN A 260 -17.30 -4.71 -39.99
C GLN A 260 -16.06 -3.81 -39.91
N THR A 261 -15.67 -3.44 -38.68
CA THR A 261 -14.59 -2.48 -38.43
C THR A 261 -13.69 -2.94 -37.28
N ASN A 262 -12.57 -2.24 -37.08
CA ASN A 262 -11.69 -2.45 -35.91
C ASN A 262 -12.04 -1.50 -34.77
N GLY A 263 -11.48 -1.74 -33.58
CA GLY A 263 -11.81 -0.96 -32.39
C GLY A 263 -11.51 0.53 -32.54
N ASN A 264 -10.39 0.91 -33.18
CA ASN A 264 -10.06 2.33 -33.40
C ASN A 264 -11.09 3.02 -34.29
N ALA A 265 -11.48 2.38 -35.39
CA ALA A 265 -12.46 2.92 -36.31
C ALA A 265 -13.86 2.95 -35.70
N LEU A 266 -14.21 1.99 -34.83
CA LEU A 266 -15.45 2.02 -34.06
C LEU A 266 -15.47 3.20 -33.06
N CYS A 267 -14.40 3.41 -32.32
CA CYS A 267 -14.26 4.55 -31.40
C CYS A 267 -14.32 5.89 -32.16
N LEU A 268 -13.77 5.96 -33.38
CA LEU A 268 -13.87 7.13 -34.25
C LEU A 268 -15.32 7.41 -34.69
N GLN A 269 -16.09 6.36 -35.01
CA GLN A 269 -17.50 6.52 -35.39
C GLN A 269 -18.35 7.15 -34.27
N TYR A 270 -18.02 6.84 -33.00
CA TYR A 270 -18.71 7.38 -31.83
C TYR A 270 -18.02 8.59 -31.21
N GLN A 271 -17.00 9.19 -31.82
CA GLN A 271 -16.19 10.24 -31.18
C GLN A 271 -17.00 11.47 -30.76
N ASP A 272 -18.11 11.76 -31.45
CA ASP A 272 -19.00 12.90 -31.19
C ASP A 272 -20.07 12.59 -30.12
N ASP A 273 -20.14 11.35 -29.62
CA ASP A 273 -21.06 10.96 -28.54
C ASP A 273 -20.64 11.68 -27.23
N PRO A 274 -21.58 12.35 -26.52
CA PRO A 274 -21.27 13.05 -25.27
C PRO A 274 -20.55 12.20 -24.22
N ALA A 275 -20.88 10.91 -24.12
CA ALA A 275 -20.22 10.00 -23.18
C ALA A 275 -18.78 9.67 -23.61
N MET A 276 -18.52 9.57 -24.91
CA MET A 276 -17.18 9.34 -25.46
C MET A 276 -16.29 10.57 -25.25
N ILE A 277 -16.83 11.78 -25.47
CA ILE A 277 -16.12 13.04 -25.24
C ILE A 277 -15.79 13.21 -23.75
N ALA A 278 -16.77 12.98 -22.87
CA ALA A 278 -16.58 13.11 -21.42
C ALA A 278 -15.47 12.19 -20.89
N LEU A 279 -15.31 11.00 -21.48
CA LEU A 279 -14.25 10.06 -21.11
C LEU A 279 -12.95 10.28 -21.88
N ASN A 280 -12.91 11.11 -22.92
CA ASN A 280 -11.82 11.13 -23.90
C ASN A 280 -11.49 9.70 -24.41
N TYR A 281 -12.55 8.92 -24.69
CA TYR A 281 -12.45 7.46 -24.81
C TYR A 281 -11.57 7.03 -26.00
N LEU A 282 -11.63 7.73 -27.14
CA LEU A 282 -10.82 7.40 -28.32
C LEU A 282 -9.32 7.45 -28.03
N ASP A 283 -8.85 8.48 -27.31
CA ASP A 283 -7.45 8.61 -26.91
C ASP A 283 -7.05 7.50 -25.94
N ARG A 284 -7.90 7.21 -24.94
CA ARG A 284 -7.67 6.12 -24.00
C ARG A 284 -7.59 4.77 -24.69
N TYR A 285 -8.50 4.48 -25.62
CA TYR A 285 -8.49 3.23 -26.39
C TYR A 285 -7.21 3.10 -27.21
N ARG A 286 -6.77 4.16 -27.90
CA ARG A 286 -5.50 4.16 -28.67
C ARG A 286 -4.30 3.90 -27.76
N LYS A 287 -4.23 4.55 -26.61
CA LYS A 287 -3.19 4.33 -25.60
C LYS A 287 -3.21 2.90 -25.08
N ALA A 288 -4.36 2.37 -24.71
CA ALA A 288 -4.51 0.99 -24.24
C ALA A 288 -4.09 -0.02 -25.31
N SER A 289 -4.53 0.16 -26.57
CA SER A 289 -4.15 -0.72 -27.69
C SER A 289 -2.62 -0.73 -27.92
N LEU A 290 -1.99 0.45 -27.92
CA LEU A 290 -0.53 0.56 -28.06
C LEU A 290 0.21 0.02 -26.82
N TYR A 291 -0.35 0.18 -25.62
CA TYR A 291 0.20 -0.37 -24.39
C TYR A 291 0.24 -1.91 -24.42
N ILE A 292 -0.85 -2.54 -24.87
CA ILE A 292 -0.91 -4.01 -25.05
C ILE A 292 0.05 -4.47 -26.16
N LYS A 293 0.18 -3.72 -27.26
CA LYS A 293 1.04 -4.11 -28.38
C LYS A 293 2.54 -3.98 -28.08
N HIS A 294 2.95 -2.88 -27.43
CA HIS A 294 4.35 -2.50 -27.24
C HIS A 294 4.81 -2.61 -25.78
N TYR A 295 4.21 -3.52 -25.02
CA TYR A 295 4.46 -3.71 -23.60
C TYR A 295 5.96 -3.88 -23.28
N VAL A 296 6.35 -3.43 -22.09
CA VAL A 296 7.73 -3.51 -21.60
C VAL A 296 7.83 -4.64 -20.59
N CYS A 297 8.82 -5.51 -20.77
CA CYS A 297 9.08 -6.65 -19.90
C CYS A 297 10.58 -6.79 -19.60
N ILE A 298 10.89 -7.56 -18.55
CA ILE A 298 12.22 -8.06 -18.25
C ILE A 298 12.37 -9.40 -18.96
N ARG A 299 13.36 -9.51 -19.85
CA ARG A 299 13.70 -10.75 -20.54
C ARG A 299 14.48 -11.70 -19.61
N PRO A 300 14.54 -13.01 -19.93
CA PRO A 300 15.43 -13.99 -19.29
C PRO A 300 16.86 -13.53 -18.98
N ASN A 301 17.45 -12.72 -19.86
CA ASN A 301 18.81 -12.19 -19.70
C ASN A 301 18.89 -10.93 -18.82
N GLY A 302 17.80 -10.55 -18.15
CA GLY A 302 17.68 -9.36 -17.31
C GLY A 302 17.47 -8.05 -18.05
N LYS A 303 17.46 -8.05 -19.39
CA LYS A 303 17.29 -6.83 -20.19
C LYS A 303 15.84 -6.36 -20.16
N ILE A 304 15.65 -5.06 -19.96
CA ILE A 304 14.35 -4.39 -20.06
C ILE A 304 14.15 -3.91 -21.49
N GLU A 305 13.12 -4.40 -22.16
CA GLU A 305 12.81 -3.99 -23.53
C GLU A 305 11.32 -3.97 -23.84
N SER A 306 10.96 -3.15 -24.82
CA SER A 306 9.62 -3.10 -25.39
C SER A 306 9.48 -4.18 -26.46
N VAL A 307 8.40 -4.94 -26.39
CA VAL A 307 8.03 -5.89 -27.43
C VAL A 307 7.66 -5.13 -28.71
N ASP A 308 8.13 -5.64 -29.85
CA ASP A 308 7.96 -4.98 -31.16
C ASP A 308 8.42 -3.51 -31.17
N GLY A 309 9.49 -3.20 -30.42
CA GLY A 309 10.02 -1.83 -30.29
C GLY A 309 10.46 -1.20 -31.62
N ALA A 310 10.73 -2.00 -32.65
CA ALA A 310 11.09 -1.50 -33.98
C ALA A 310 9.89 -0.88 -34.72
N SER A 311 8.66 -1.34 -34.45
CA SER A 311 7.43 -0.78 -35.02
C SER A 311 6.71 0.19 -34.07
N ALA A 312 7.27 0.40 -32.88
CA ALA A 312 6.73 1.32 -31.89
C ALA A 312 6.80 2.79 -32.36
N PRO A 313 5.79 3.61 -32.04
CA PRO A 313 5.86 5.06 -32.25
C PRO A 313 7.04 5.69 -31.52
N SER A 314 7.63 6.75 -32.10
CA SER A 314 8.75 7.49 -31.49
C SER A 314 8.41 8.12 -30.14
N ASP A 315 7.12 8.31 -29.87
CA ASP A 315 6.57 8.93 -28.67
C ASP A 315 5.90 7.90 -27.73
N LEU A 316 6.26 6.61 -27.80
CA LEU A 316 5.75 5.56 -26.91
C LEU A 316 5.87 5.91 -25.40
N ASN A 317 6.84 6.75 -25.02
CA ASN A 317 6.98 7.25 -23.65
C ASN A 317 5.77 8.09 -23.18
N ASN A 318 4.98 8.68 -24.09
CA ASN A 318 3.72 9.34 -23.74
C ASN A 318 2.61 8.36 -23.32
N ILE A 319 2.82 7.07 -23.61
CA ILE A 319 1.90 5.97 -23.30
C ILE A 319 2.45 5.17 -22.11
N MET A 320 3.72 4.80 -22.12
CA MET A 320 4.35 4.02 -21.04
C MET A 320 4.80 4.85 -19.84
N GLY A 321 4.65 6.18 -19.91
CA GLY A 321 5.30 7.10 -19.00
C GLY A 321 6.77 7.31 -19.36
N HIS A 322 7.42 8.26 -18.68
CA HIS A 322 8.83 8.54 -18.91
C HIS A 322 9.67 7.29 -18.64
N ARG A 323 10.52 6.91 -19.60
CA ARG A 323 11.49 5.83 -19.42
C ARG A 323 12.34 6.15 -18.18
N LEU A 324 12.38 5.25 -17.21
CA LEU A 324 13.23 5.38 -16.02
C LEU A 324 14.57 4.66 -16.23
N PRO A 325 15.62 4.99 -15.44
CA PRO A 325 16.90 4.28 -15.51
C PRO A 325 16.74 2.78 -15.19
N GLU A 326 17.48 1.94 -15.91
CA GLU A 326 17.43 0.48 -15.76
C GLU A 326 17.84 0.02 -14.35
N GLU A 327 18.76 0.73 -13.70
CA GLU A 327 19.14 0.47 -12.30
C GLU A 327 17.94 0.61 -11.34
N ALA A 328 17.02 1.56 -11.58
CA ALA A 328 15.83 1.71 -10.75
C ALA A 328 14.87 0.52 -10.90
N PHE A 329 14.68 0.05 -12.13
CA PHE A 329 13.91 -1.17 -12.37
C PHE A 329 14.59 -2.42 -11.81
N GLY A 330 15.92 -2.48 -11.80
CA GLY A 330 16.67 -3.58 -11.16
C GLY A 330 16.40 -3.66 -9.66
N TYR A 331 16.38 -2.53 -8.94
CA TYR A 331 16.02 -2.53 -7.52
C TYR A 331 14.51 -2.79 -7.29
N LEU A 332 13.65 -2.26 -8.16
CA LEU A 332 12.21 -2.52 -8.10
C LEU A 332 11.90 -4.01 -8.29
N SER A 333 12.48 -4.65 -9.30
CA SER A 333 12.14 -6.02 -9.70
C SER A 333 12.45 -7.06 -8.62
N HIS A 334 13.45 -6.80 -7.79
CA HIS A 334 13.83 -7.62 -6.64
C HIS A 334 13.17 -7.19 -5.32
N GLY A 335 12.26 -6.21 -5.34
CA GLY A 335 11.54 -5.76 -4.14
C GLY A 335 12.39 -4.95 -3.16
N VAL A 336 13.51 -4.37 -3.59
CA VAL A 336 14.34 -3.48 -2.75
C VAL A 336 13.58 -2.17 -2.46
N ILE A 337 12.87 -1.66 -3.47
CA ILE A 337 12.05 -0.45 -3.41
C ILE A 337 10.63 -0.73 -3.96
N SER A 338 9.69 0.15 -3.63
CA SER A 338 8.34 0.18 -4.16
C SER A 338 8.25 0.96 -5.47
N SER A 339 7.13 0.79 -6.19
CA SER A 339 6.88 1.49 -7.45
C SER A 339 6.27 2.88 -7.28
N GLU A 340 5.90 3.31 -6.07
CA GLU A 340 5.05 4.49 -5.88
C GLU A 340 5.72 5.79 -6.35
N VAL A 341 6.88 6.15 -5.79
CA VAL A 341 7.61 7.37 -6.18
C VAL A 341 8.10 7.30 -7.62
N LEU A 342 8.45 6.10 -8.11
CA LEU A 342 8.80 5.88 -9.52
C LEU A 342 7.60 6.16 -10.44
N SER A 343 6.40 5.77 -10.03
CA SER A 343 5.16 6.02 -10.77
C SER A 343 4.85 7.51 -10.85
N TRP A 344 5.07 8.27 -9.76
CA TRP A 344 4.89 9.72 -9.77
C TRP A 344 5.78 10.42 -10.81
N ILE A 345 7.05 9.99 -10.92
CA ILE A 345 7.98 10.51 -11.92
C ILE A 345 7.62 10.03 -13.33
N ALA A 346 7.21 8.77 -13.49
CA ALA A 346 6.86 8.23 -14.79
C ALA A 346 5.59 8.88 -15.38
N SER A 347 4.58 9.17 -14.55
CA SER A 347 3.32 9.80 -14.98
C SER A 347 3.34 11.33 -14.93
N ASN A 348 4.28 11.94 -14.20
CA ASN A 348 4.22 13.34 -13.74
C ASN A 348 3.02 13.66 -12.84
N GLU A 349 2.41 12.66 -12.21
CA GLU A 349 1.19 12.85 -11.42
C GLU A 349 1.19 12.08 -10.12
N ILE A 350 0.64 12.70 -9.08
CA ILE A 350 0.28 12.07 -7.81
C ILE A 350 -1.24 12.07 -7.75
N ILE A 351 -1.84 10.89 -7.75
CA ILE A 351 -3.30 10.74 -7.68
C ILE A 351 -3.72 10.29 -6.30
N GLU A 352 -4.37 11.19 -5.57
CA GLU A 352 -4.96 10.89 -4.27
C GLU A 352 -6.36 10.34 -4.44
N ARG A 353 -6.58 9.12 -3.93
CA ARG A 353 -7.88 8.44 -3.93
C ARG A 353 -8.66 8.77 -2.64
N PRO A 354 -10.00 8.68 -2.64
CA PRO A 354 -10.77 8.80 -1.41
C PRO A 354 -10.35 7.72 -0.38
N PRO A 355 -10.31 8.05 0.92
CA PRO A 355 -10.05 7.09 1.98
C PRO A 355 -11.29 6.23 2.28
N LEU A 356 -11.10 5.16 3.07
CA LEU A 356 -12.14 4.18 3.40
C LEU A 356 -13.28 4.73 4.28
N ASP A 357 -13.09 5.89 4.93
CA ASP A 357 -14.17 6.58 5.65
C ASP A 357 -15.07 7.43 4.72
N GLY A 358 -14.74 7.54 3.44
CA GLY A 358 -15.47 8.29 2.41
C GLY A 358 -14.85 9.65 2.06
N GLY A 359 -13.97 10.20 2.90
CA GLY A 359 -13.18 11.40 2.56
C GLY A 359 -13.94 12.72 2.60
N GLU A 360 -15.01 12.79 3.40
CA GLU A 360 -15.78 14.03 3.58
C GLU A 360 -15.12 15.00 4.56
N ALA A 361 -14.29 14.48 5.48
CA ALA A 361 -13.64 15.29 6.50
C ALA A 361 -12.59 16.25 5.92
N ASP A 362 -12.77 17.56 6.16
CA ASP A 362 -11.86 18.60 5.68
C ASP A 362 -10.45 18.50 6.26
N VAL A 363 -10.28 17.88 7.43
CA VAL A 363 -8.95 17.62 8.00
C VAL A 363 -8.14 16.67 7.12
N TYR A 364 -8.75 15.60 6.61
CA TYR A 364 -8.07 14.64 5.73
C TYR A 364 -7.76 15.30 4.38
N ARG A 365 -8.72 16.06 3.83
CA ARG A 365 -8.53 16.83 2.58
C ARG A 365 -7.32 17.77 2.67
N ARG A 366 -7.23 18.57 3.75
CA ARG A 366 -6.09 19.48 3.99
C ARG A 366 -4.78 18.73 4.20
N LEU A 367 -4.80 17.59 4.90
CA LEU A 367 -3.61 16.77 5.08
C LEU A 367 -3.04 16.33 3.71
N VAL A 368 -3.85 15.70 2.87
CA VAL A 368 -3.37 15.18 1.59
C VAL A 368 -3.14 16.27 0.54
N SER A 369 -3.82 17.43 0.61
CA SER A 369 -3.60 18.53 -0.33
C SER A 369 -2.46 19.47 0.05
N ASP A 370 -2.08 19.54 1.33
CA ASP A 370 -1.11 20.54 1.82
C ASP A 370 -0.12 19.92 2.81
N GLY A 371 -0.62 19.25 3.86
CA GLY A 371 0.22 18.72 4.95
C GLY A 371 1.31 17.74 4.50
N LEU A 372 1.03 16.92 3.48
CA LEU A 372 1.96 15.90 2.96
C LEU A 372 2.91 16.42 1.87
N ILE A 373 2.72 17.64 1.35
CA ILE A 373 3.57 18.18 0.27
C ILE A 373 5.06 18.14 0.62
N PRO A 374 5.52 18.55 1.82
CA PRO A 374 6.94 18.51 2.16
C PRO A 374 7.55 17.10 2.14
N LEU A 375 6.79 16.08 2.58
CA LEU A 375 7.24 14.69 2.56
C LEU A 375 7.36 14.16 1.13
N ARG A 376 6.33 14.42 0.30
CA ARG A 376 6.34 14.04 -1.12
C ARG A 376 7.47 14.72 -1.88
N ALA A 377 7.67 16.02 -1.65
CA ALA A 377 8.77 16.78 -2.25
C ALA A 377 10.14 16.22 -1.83
N SER A 378 10.30 15.82 -0.56
CA SER A 378 11.54 15.17 -0.08
C SER A 378 11.78 13.81 -0.73
N ALA A 379 10.76 12.99 -0.92
CA ALA A 379 10.91 11.69 -1.59
C ALA A 379 11.26 11.87 -3.08
N LEU A 380 10.57 12.78 -3.77
CA LEU A 380 10.82 13.13 -5.17
C LEU A 380 12.23 13.72 -5.37
N SER A 381 12.71 14.56 -4.47
CA SER A 381 14.05 15.15 -4.59
C SER A 381 15.15 14.08 -4.41
N LEU A 382 15.03 13.21 -3.41
CA LEU A 382 15.99 12.10 -3.23
C LEU A 382 16.13 11.22 -4.47
N LEU A 383 15.00 10.93 -5.13
CA LEU A 383 14.98 10.17 -6.37
C LEU A 383 15.59 10.96 -7.55
N THR A 384 15.05 12.14 -7.85
CA THR A 384 15.39 12.90 -9.07
C THR A 384 16.79 13.49 -9.07
N TYR A 385 17.38 13.77 -7.90
CA TYR A 385 18.79 14.17 -7.80
C TYR A 385 19.77 13.02 -8.04
N SER A 386 19.29 11.77 -8.02
CA SER A 386 20.05 10.58 -8.42
C SER A 386 19.86 10.25 -9.92
N PHE A 387 19.00 10.97 -10.62
CA PHE A 387 18.71 10.79 -12.05
C PHE A 387 19.27 11.93 -12.92
N HIS A 388 19.10 11.78 -14.25
CA HIS A 388 19.39 12.84 -15.20
C HIS A 388 18.59 14.11 -14.87
N ARG A 389 19.19 15.29 -15.07
CA ARG A 389 18.60 16.61 -14.73
C ARG A 389 17.20 16.82 -15.30
N PHE A 390 16.86 16.15 -16.41
CA PHE A 390 15.51 16.12 -16.99
C PHE A 390 14.39 15.96 -15.95
N TYR A 391 14.50 14.98 -15.03
CA TYR A 391 13.41 14.69 -14.08
C TYR A 391 13.26 15.73 -12.98
N GLN A 392 14.27 16.58 -12.74
CA GLN A 392 14.22 17.62 -11.71
C GLN A 392 13.37 18.82 -12.15
N HIS A 393 13.31 19.10 -13.45
CA HIS A 393 12.65 20.29 -14.02
C HIS A 393 11.25 20.00 -14.58
N ARG A 394 10.75 18.77 -14.40
CA ARG A 394 9.38 18.42 -14.81
C ARG A 394 8.41 18.72 -13.65
N PRO A 395 7.32 19.46 -13.91
CA PRO A 395 6.30 19.66 -12.90
C PRO A 395 5.57 18.34 -12.60
N ILE A 396 5.30 18.08 -11.33
CA ILE A 396 4.47 16.96 -10.87
C ILE A 396 3.12 17.51 -10.43
N TYR A 397 2.03 16.93 -10.92
CA TYR A 397 0.67 17.39 -10.62
C TYR A 397 0.00 16.51 -9.56
N LEU A 398 -0.33 17.10 -8.41
CA LEU A 398 -1.13 16.47 -7.37
C LEU A 398 -2.62 16.65 -7.69
N ARG A 399 -3.29 15.56 -8.03
CA ARG A 399 -4.73 15.51 -8.30
C ARG A 399 -5.44 14.80 -7.15
N CYS A 400 -6.37 15.51 -6.49
CA CYS A 400 -7.17 14.94 -5.42
C CYS A 400 -8.59 14.63 -5.91
N TRP A 401 -9.18 13.51 -5.44
CA TRP A 401 -10.54 13.11 -5.79
C TRP A 401 -11.61 14.19 -5.54
N PHE A 402 -11.40 15.05 -4.53
CA PHE A 402 -12.32 16.13 -4.18
C PHE A 402 -12.09 17.43 -4.97
N ASN A 403 -11.02 17.52 -5.75
CA ASN A 403 -10.74 18.64 -6.64
C ASN A 403 -10.02 18.16 -7.93
N PRO A 404 -10.67 17.34 -8.76
CA PRO A 404 -10.02 16.71 -9.91
C PRO A 404 -9.62 17.72 -11.01
N ASN A 405 -10.34 18.84 -11.11
CA ASN A 405 -10.12 19.87 -12.15
C ASN A 405 -9.11 20.95 -11.74
N GLY A 406 -8.61 20.93 -10.50
CA GLY A 406 -7.68 21.93 -9.98
C GLY A 406 -6.43 21.30 -9.37
N PRO A 407 -5.61 20.58 -10.16
CA PRO A 407 -4.41 19.93 -9.63
C PRO A 407 -3.41 20.96 -9.09
N LYS A 408 -2.75 20.64 -7.98
CA LYS A 408 -1.66 21.44 -7.43
C LYS A 408 -0.34 21.04 -8.08
N THR A 409 0.49 22.01 -8.45
CA THR A 409 1.80 21.74 -9.02
C THR A 409 2.84 21.63 -7.90
N LEU A 410 3.63 20.55 -7.92
CA LEU A 410 4.80 20.34 -7.08
C LEU A 410 6.04 20.42 -7.97
N ASN A 411 6.90 21.40 -7.69
CA ASN A 411 8.15 21.61 -8.41
C ASN A 411 9.32 21.09 -7.57
N VAL A 412 9.98 20.03 -8.05
CA VAL A 412 11.13 19.46 -7.34
C VAL A 412 12.35 20.37 -7.43
N ALA A 413 12.50 21.12 -8.53
CA ALA A 413 13.57 22.10 -8.71
C ALA A 413 13.60 23.22 -7.65
N ASP A 414 12.50 23.46 -6.94
CA ASP A 414 12.40 24.46 -5.87
C ASP A 414 12.94 23.92 -4.52
N THR A 415 13.25 22.63 -4.45
CA THR A 415 13.80 21.99 -3.24
C THR A 415 15.32 22.09 -3.20
N ALA A 416 15.89 22.18 -1.99
CA ALA A 416 17.35 22.08 -1.81
C ALA A 416 17.83 20.66 -2.12
N ASP A 417 19.03 20.53 -2.69
CA ASP A 417 19.62 19.22 -2.99
C ASP A 417 19.78 18.39 -1.71
N PRO A 418 19.00 17.32 -1.52
CA PRO A 418 19.00 16.57 -0.27
C PRO A 418 20.34 15.86 -0.02
N ARG A 419 21.14 15.61 -1.07
CA ARG A 419 22.45 14.94 -0.95
C ARG A 419 23.44 15.77 -0.14
N THR A 420 23.33 17.10 -0.19
CA THR A 420 24.17 17.98 0.61
C THR A 420 23.90 17.78 2.10
N THR A 421 22.61 17.72 2.47
CA THR A 421 22.15 17.51 3.85
C THR A 421 22.63 16.19 4.43
N ILE A 422 22.63 15.12 3.64
CA ILE A 422 22.89 13.74 4.11
C ILE A 422 24.28 13.21 3.75
N SER A 423 25.16 14.07 3.26
CA SER A 423 26.48 13.70 2.75
C SER A 423 27.41 13.11 3.81
N GLY A 424 27.18 13.42 5.09
CA GLY A 424 28.00 12.98 6.23
C GLY A 424 27.85 11.51 6.64
N TRP A 425 26.92 10.74 6.07
CA TRP A 425 26.65 9.37 6.51
C TRP A 425 27.34 8.30 5.64
N ASN A 426 28.43 7.73 6.15
CA ASN A 426 29.12 6.55 5.62
C ASN A 426 29.72 5.68 6.76
N VAL A 427 28.96 5.51 7.85
CA VAL A 427 29.43 4.87 9.09
C VAL A 427 29.66 3.37 8.87
N ARG A 428 30.79 2.85 9.35
CA ARG A 428 31.24 1.46 9.11
C ARG A 428 30.75 0.48 10.17
N LEU A 429 30.68 -0.80 9.78
CA LEU A 429 30.15 -1.89 10.61
C LEU A 429 30.79 -1.98 12.00
N GLU A 430 32.10 -1.80 12.10
CA GLU A 430 32.84 -1.88 13.37
C GLU A 430 32.34 -0.82 14.37
N GLN A 431 32.17 0.43 13.92
CA GLN A 431 31.66 1.52 14.75
C GLN A 431 30.21 1.28 15.17
N ILE A 432 29.38 0.80 14.24
CA ILE A 432 27.96 0.50 14.49
C ILE A 432 27.85 -0.61 15.54
N THR A 433 28.56 -1.71 15.35
CA THR A 433 28.47 -2.91 16.21
C THR A 433 29.03 -2.64 17.61
N ALA A 434 30.15 -1.92 17.70
CA ALA A 434 30.71 -1.49 18.98
C ALA A 434 29.73 -0.62 19.77
N LYS A 435 29.04 0.31 19.08
CA LYS A 435 28.05 1.18 19.71
C LYS A 435 26.78 0.44 20.12
N ALA A 436 26.29 -0.47 19.27
CA ALA A 436 25.09 -1.28 19.55
C ALA A 436 25.30 -2.18 20.77
N THR A 437 26.47 -2.82 20.86
CA THR A 437 26.85 -3.64 22.02
C THR A 437 26.87 -2.82 23.31
N LYS A 438 27.42 -1.60 23.28
CA LYS A 438 27.45 -0.69 24.44
C LYS A 438 26.05 -0.22 24.87
N LEU A 439 25.11 -0.12 23.94
CA LEU A 439 23.74 0.33 24.21
C LEU A 439 22.76 -0.82 24.50
N GLU A 440 23.17 -2.08 24.31
CA GLU A 440 22.32 -3.27 24.43
C GLU A 440 21.04 -3.14 23.59
N ARG A 441 21.17 -2.61 22.38
CA ARG A 441 20.07 -2.40 21.44
C ARG A 441 20.39 -3.04 20.09
N ASP A 442 19.35 -3.53 19.42
CA ASP A 442 19.45 -4.07 18.07
C ASP A 442 19.82 -2.96 17.06
N VAL A 443 20.73 -3.24 16.13
CA VAL A 443 21.18 -2.28 15.11
C VAL A 443 20.09 -1.83 14.13
N SER A 444 19.05 -2.66 13.98
CA SER A 444 17.87 -2.38 13.14
C SER A 444 16.83 -1.49 13.82
N SER A 445 16.97 -1.24 15.13
CA SER A 445 16.00 -0.49 15.92
C SER A 445 16.12 1.03 15.72
N LEU A 446 14.98 1.72 15.68
CA LEU A 446 14.91 3.19 15.66
C LEU A 446 15.43 3.76 16.98
N ALA A 447 15.19 3.06 18.10
CA ALA A 447 15.75 3.45 19.40
C ALA A 447 17.28 3.37 19.42
N PHE A 448 17.90 2.39 18.75
CA PHE A 448 19.35 2.39 18.53
C PHE A 448 19.79 3.58 17.69
N ALA A 449 19.14 3.81 16.53
CA ALA A 449 19.54 4.88 15.61
C ALA A 449 19.49 6.27 16.28
N VAL A 450 18.49 6.53 17.13
CA VAL A 450 18.40 7.77 17.90
C VAL A 450 19.32 7.75 19.13
N GLY A 451 19.33 6.64 19.87
CA GLY A 451 20.12 6.49 21.10
C GLY A 451 21.63 6.54 20.88
N SER A 452 22.11 6.06 19.72
CA SER A 452 23.53 6.09 19.36
C SER A 452 24.08 7.52 19.32
N LEU A 453 23.26 8.47 18.86
CA LEU A 453 23.63 9.88 18.66
C LEU A 453 23.49 10.73 19.93
N GLN A 454 23.08 10.16 21.06
CA GLN A 454 23.20 10.84 22.36
C GLN A 454 24.65 10.95 22.84
N ASP A 455 25.48 10.00 22.43
CA ASP A 455 26.89 9.97 22.75
C ASP A 455 27.63 10.93 21.82
N ALA A 456 28.09 12.05 22.38
CA ALA A 456 28.74 13.10 21.61
C ALA A 456 30.01 12.63 20.89
N ASP A 457 30.73 11.65 21.45
CA ASP A 457 31.90 11.07 20.81
C ASP A 457 31.51 10.22 19.60
N PHE A 458 30.46 9.40 19.75
CA PHE A 458 29.92 8.65 18.62
C PHE A 458 29.40 9.58 17.52
N ALA A 459 28.57 10.56 17.87
CA ALA A 459 28.03 11.54 16.92
C ALA A 459 29.15 12.21 16.11
N LYS A 460 30.18 12.73 16.79
CA LYS A 460 31.35 13.33 16.14
C LYS A 460 32.10 12.34 15.23
N SER A 461 32.31 11.11 15.68
CA SER A 461 33.01 10.08 14.90
C SER A 461 32.21 9.54 13.72
N SER A 462 30.88 9.67 13.77
CA SER A 462 29.95 9.19 12.73
C SER A 462 29.86 10.13 11.53
N VAL A 463 30.34 11.37 11.64
CA VAL A 463 30.46 12.31 10.52
C VAL A 463 31.56 11.82 9.58
N THR A 464 31.14 11.02 8.61
CA THR A 464 31.98 10.23 7.69
C THR A 464 31.56 10.54 6.26
N PRO A 465 31.85 11.75 5.74
CA PRO A 465 31.54 12.05 4.35
C PRO A 465 32.33 11.14 3.42
N LYS A 466 31.66 10.58 2.41
CA LYS A 466 32.31 9.69 1.44
C LYS A 466 33.45 10.44 0.72
N SER A 467 34.68 9.97 0.91
CA SER A 467 35.85 10.47 0.19
C SER A 467 36.17 9.65 -1.07
N VAL A 468 36.92 10.24 -2.00
CA VAL A 468 37.33 9.57 -3.24
C VAL A 468 38.27 8.41 -2.90
N GLY A 469 37.90 7.19 -3.31
CA GLY A 469 38.69 5.97 -3.07
C GLY A 469 38.29 5.18 -1.82
N GLU A 470 37.31 5.64 -1.04
CA GLU A 470 36.72 4.84 0.03
C GLU A 470 35.94 3.64 -0.51
N LYS A 471 36.05 2.51 0.20
CA LYS A 471 35.26 1.31 -0.10
C LYS A 471 33.76 1.60 0.08
N PRO A 472 32.87 1.06 -0.75
CA PRO A 472 31.43 1.15 -0.51
C PRO A 472 31.03 0.42 0.78
N LEU A 473 29.83 0.70 1.29
CA LEU A 473 29.19 -0.07 2.37
C LEU A 473 28.83 -1.46 1.84
N SER A 474 29.20 -2.50 2.58
CA SER A 474 29.23 -3.88 2.07
C SER A 474 28.44 -4.87 2.91
N SER A 475 27.87 -4.44 4.05
CA SER A 475 26.98 -5.29 4.86
C SER A 475 25.55 -4.73 4.93
N PRO A 476 24.52 -5.58 5.08
CA PRO A 476 23.15 -5.12 5.25
C PRO A 476 22.96 -4.16 6.42
N VAL A 477 23.65 -4.42 7.54
CA VAL A 477 23.62 -3.56 8.74
C VAL A 477 24.16 -2.16 8.45
N GLU A 478 25.30 -2.06 7.73
CA GLU A 478 25.85 -0.77 7.35
C GLU A 478 24.86 0.05 6.53
N VAL A 479 24.27 -0.57 5.51
CA VAL A 479 23.35 0.09 4.60
C VAL A 479 22.08 0.52 5.33
N GLN A 480 21.49 -0.37 6.14
CA GLN A 480 20.26 -0.09 6.90
C GLN A 480 20.46 1.06 7.89
N SER A 481 21.49 1.00 8.75
CA SER A 481 21.70 2.04 9.76
C SER A 481 21.99 3.41 9.12
N ASN A 482 22.80 3.45 8.05
CA ASN A 482 23.04 4.70 7.33
C ASN A 482 21.77 5.23 6.65
N ALA A 483 20.92 4.37 6.06
CA ALA A 483 19.64 4.81 5.49
C ALA A 483 18.71 5.40 6.57
N LEU A 484 18.65 4.80 7.76
CA LEU A 484 17.86 5.29 8.88
C LEU A 484 18.37 6.64 9.41
N TRP A 485 19.68 6.81 9.61
CA TRP A 485 20.23 8.10 10.05
C TRP A 485 20.00 9.22 9.04
N ARG A 486 20.17 8.93 7.75
CA ARG A 486 19.84 9.88 6.68
C ARG A 486 18.38 10.29 6.72
N PHE A 487 17.46 9.32 6.87
CA PHE A 487 16.03 9.59 7.04
C PHE A 487 15.76 10.48 8.27
N LEU A 488 16.32 10.15 9.43
CA LEU A 488 16.13 10.93 10.66
C LEU A 488 16.66 12.37 10.51
N GLN A 489 17.78 12.57 9.80
CA GLN A 489 18.32 13.88 9.50
C GLN A 489 17.42 14.67 8.54
N LEU A 490 16.93 14.05 7.47
CA LEU A 490 15.97 14.66 6.53
C LEU A 490 14.66 15.06 7.21
N ARG A 491 14.23 14.31 8.23
CA ARG A 491 13.06 14.64 9.05
C ARG A 491 13.34 15.68 10.13
N GLY A 492 14.60 16.08 10.33
CA GLY A 492 15.00 17.11 11.29
C GLY A 492 15.22 16.61 12.72
N TYR A 493 15.30 15.29 12.94
CA TYR A 493 15.65 14.71 14.25
C TYR A 493 17.16 14.78 14.53
N VAL A 494 17.97 14.87 13.48
CA VAL A 494 19.43 14.91 13.55
C VAL A 494 19.94 16.16 12.84
N GLN A 495 20.97 16.77 13.40
CA GLN A 495 21.63 17.97 12.87
C GLN A 495 22.75 17.60 11.88
N GLN A 496 23.41 18.60 11.29
CA GLN A 496 24.52 18.38 10.33
C GLN A 496 25.76 17.75 10.97
N ASP A 497 26.00 18.03 12.24
CA ASP A 497 27.11 17.45 13.03
C ASP A 497 26.76 16.09 13.66
N HIS A 498 25.68 15.46 13.18
CA HIS A 498 25.13 14.19 13.65
C HIS A 498 24.64 14.18 15.10
N GLN A 499 24.56 15.34 15.76
CA GLN A 499 23.93 15.43 17.08
C GLN A 499 22.40 15.41 16.96
N LEU A 500 21.73 14.91 18.00
CA LEU A 500 20.27 15.02 18.10
C LEU A 500 19.84 16.49 18.14
N SER A 501 18.86 16.84 17.32
CA SER A 501 18.15 18.11 17.42
C SER A 501 17.25 18.12 18.66
N THR A 502 16.59 19.25 18.94
CA THR A 502 15.57 19.29 20.00
C THR A 502 14.47 18.24 19.77
N LEU A 503 14.07 18.02 18.52
CA LEU A 503 13.11 16.97 18.16
C LEU A 503 13.68 15.57 18.42
N GLY A 504 14.94 15.34 18.05
CA GLY A 504 15.62 14.07 18.28
C GLY A 504 15.72 13.71 19.77
N LYS A 505 15.97 14.71 20.63
CA LYS A 505 16.00 14.53 22.09
C LYS A 505 14.62 14.19 22.68
N CYS A 506 13.54 14.77 22.15
CA CYS A 506 12.18 14.43 22.57
C CYS A 506 11.84 12.98 22.18
N LEU A 507 12.16 12.59 20.94
CA LEU A 507 11.95 11.22 20.46
C LEU A 507 12.76 10.19 21.26
N GLN A 508 14.01 10.53 21.59
CA GLN A 508 14.82 9.71 22.48
C GLN A 508 14.18 9.54 23.87
N THR A 509 13.60 10.60 24.41
CA THR A 509 12.91 10.56 25.71
C THR A 509 11.73 9.59 25.65
N ALA A 510 10.98 9.58 24.55
CA ALA A 510 9.91 8.60 24.32
C ALA A 510 10.45 7.16 24.30
N PHE A 511 11.47 6.89 23.46
CA PHE A 511 12.09 5.55 23.37
C PHE A 511 12.72 5.04 24.67
N SER A 512 13.00 5.92 25.63
CA SER A 512 13.49 5.52 26.96
C SER A 512 12.40 4.97 27.88
N ARG A 513 11.11 5.14 27.54
CA ARG A 513 9.97 4.69 28.37
C ARG A 513 9.65 3.21 28.23
N HIS A 514 10.04 2.58 27.12
CA HIS A 514 9.89 1.14 26.92
C HIS A 514 11.09 0.56 26.17
N ASN A 515 11.26 -0.76 26.26
CA ASN A 515 12.25 -1.50 25.45
C ASN A 515 11.58 -2.39 24.38
N GLN A 516 10.33 -2.09 24.03
CA GLN A 516 9.54 -2.82 23.03
C GLN A 516 9.81 -2.27 21.62
N GLN A 517 10.43 -3.09 20.75
CA GLN A 517 10.77 -2.69 19.38
C GLN A 517 9.53 -2.44 18.50
N ASP A 518 8.44 -3.19 18.72
CA ASP A 518 7.18 -3.04 17.99
C ASP A 518 6.46 -1.71 18.27
N LEU A 519 6.86 -0.98 19.32
CA LEU A 519 6.33 0.34 19.67
C LEU A 519 7.21 1.51 19.19
N GLU A 520 8.42 1.27 18.69
CA GLU A 520 9.32 2.33 18.25
C GLU A 520 8.77 3.09 17.04
N GLU A 521 8.29 2.37 16.03
CA GLU A 521 7.68 2.96 14.84
C GLU A 521 6.34 3.67 15.14
N PRO A 522 5.39 3.06 15.90
CA PRO A 522 4.21 3.77 16.40
C PRO A 522 4.52 5.07 17.13
N THR A 523 5.56 5.08 17.97
CA THR A 523 5.99 6.27 18.72
C THR A 523 6.48 7.38 17.79
N LEU A 524 7.33 7.05 16.82
CA LEU A 524 7.80 8.01 15.82
C LEU A 524 6.64 8.56 14.98
N LEU A 525 5.71 7.70 14.57
CA LEU A 525 4.53 8.10 13.78
C LEU A 525 3.61 9.03 14.58
N ALA A 526 3.38 8.75 15.87
CA ALA A 526 2.63 9.64 16.76
C ALA A 526 3.27 11.03 16.85
N PHE A 527 4.60 11.09 16.91
CA PHE A 527 5.33 12.36 16.94
C PHE A 527 5.25 13.13 15.60
N GLU A 528 5.26 12.43 14.47
CA GLU A 528 4.99 13.04 13.16
C GLU A 528 3.55 13.59 13.07
N MET A 529 2.57 12.89 13.65
CA MET A 529 1.18 13.38 13.74
C MET A 529 1.05 14.61 14.65
N LEU A 530 1.83 14.69 15.74
CA LEU A 530 1.91 15.90 16.57
C LEU A 530 2.48 17.08 15.79
N ARG A 531 3.55 16.88 15.01
CA ARG A 531 4.15 17.92 14.15
C ARG A 531 3.18 18.46 13.10
N LEU A 532 2.25 17.63 12.63
CA LEU A 532 1.20 18.01 11.70
C LEU A 532 -0.04 18.59 12.39
N ASN A 533 -0.04 18.69 13.72
CA ASN A 533 -1.19 19.09 14.55
C ASN A 533 -2.43 18.20 14.34
N LEU A 534 -2.22 16.89 14.14
CA LEU A 534 -3.28 15.90 13.93
C LEU A 534 -3.52 14.98 15.12
N LEU A 535 -2.59 14.92 16.08
CA LEU A 535 -2.77 14.18 17.33
C LEU A 535 -3.15 15.14 18.46
N ASN A 536 -4.45 15.35 18.62
CA ASN A 536 -5.06 16.24 19.61
C ASN A 536 -6.38 15.65 20.13
N SER A 537 -7.07 16.36 21.02
CA SER A 537 -8.36 15.93 21.58
C SER A 537 -9.58 16.45 20.82
N ASP A 538 -9.39 17.15 19.70
CA ASP A 538 -10.50 17.81 18.99
C ASP A 538 -11.32 16.79 18.21
N ASN A 539 -12.64 16.95 18.22
CA ASN A 539 -13.51 16.13 17.38
C ASN A 539 -13.44 16.60 15.92
N MET A 540 -12.54 16.00 15.14
CA MET A 540 -12.23 16.42 13.76
C MET A 540 -13.16 15.81 12.69
N PHE A 541 -14.05 14.89 13.07
CA PHE A 541 -14.84 14.10 12.12
C PHE A 541 -16.33 14.20 12.41
N PRO A 542 -17.18 14.37 11.38
CA PRO A 542 -18.64 14.46 11.55
C PRO A 542 -19.31 13.07 11.66
N TYR A 543 -18.56 12.04 12.09
CA TYR A 543 -18.99 10.64 12.02
C TYR A 543 -19.37 10.06 13.38
N ASN A 544 -20.25 9.05 13.35
CA ASN A 544 -20.55 8.21 14.50
C ASN A 544 -19.32 7.41 14.96
N GLY A 545 -19.30 7.03 16.24
CA GLY A 545 -18.23 6.23 16.82
C GLY A 545 -17.16 7.03 17.57
N SER A 546 -17.40 8.30 17.89
CA SER A 546 -16.66 9.02 18.94
C SER A 546 -17.04 8.48 20.34
N PRO A 547 -16.24 8.76 21.39
CA PRO A 547 -16.58 8.37 22.77
C PRO A 547 -17.93 8.94 23.22
N GLN A 548 -18.72 8.13 23.94
CA GLN A 548 -20.13 8.46 24.25
C GLN A 548 -20.45 8.50 25.75
N ARG A 549 -19.61 7.90 26.60
CA ARG A 549 -19.93 7.68 28.02
C ARG A 549 -19.08 8.56 28.93
N GLY A 550 -19.59 8.79 30.14
CA GLY A 550 -18.96 9.66 31.14
C GLY A 550 -19.18 11.16 30.89
N SER A 551 -18.41 11.96 31.62
CA SER A 551 -18.37 13.43 31.49
C SER A 551 -17.73 13.86 30.17
N GLU A 552 -17.85 15.14 29.80
CA GLU A 552 -17.15 15.68 28.63
C GLU A 552 -15.62 15.53 28.73
N THR A 553 -15.06 15.57 29.95
CA THR A 553 -13.65 15.29 30.19
C THR A 553 -13.32 13.82 29.91
N ASP A 554 -14.15 12.87 30.35
CA ASP A 554 -13.95 11.45 30.07
C ASP A 554 -13.99 11.18 28.56
N LYS A 555 -14.95 11.76 27.84
CA LYS A 555 -15.06 11.63 26.38
C LYS A 555 -13.85 12.20 25.66
N ARG A 556 -13.39 13.40 26.04
CA ARG A 556 -12.23 14.08 25.46
C ARG A 556 -10.94 13.27 25.68
N ASN A 557 -10.71 12.79 26.89
CA ASN A 557 -9.52 12.02 27.23
C ASN A 557 -9.55 10.64 26.57
N THR A 558 -10.71 9.96 26.57
CA THR A 558 -10.90 8.69 25.84
C THR A 558 -10.59 8.85 24.35
N LEU A 559 -11.00 9.95 23.74
CA LEU A 559 -10.72 10.20 22.32
C LEU A 559 -9.21 10.33 22.07
N LEU A 560 -8.51 11.12 22.89
CA LEU A 560 -7.07 11.32 22.74
C LEU A 560 -6.29 10.00 22.94
N VAL A 561 -6.62 9.22 23.97
CA VAL A 561 -5.95 7.94 24.26
C VAL A 561 -6.24 6.90 23.18
N SER A 562 -7.49 6.81 22.70
CA SER A 562 -7.84 5.88 21.61
C SER A 562 -7.18 6.25 20.27
N ARG A 563 -6.92 7.54 20.01
CA ARG A 563 -6.11 7.96 18.85
C ARG A 563 -4.66 7.50 18.95
N VAL A 564 -4.04 7.60 20.13
CA VAL A 564 -2.69 7.06 20.35
C VAL A 564 -2.67 5.54 20.10
N ALA A 565 -3.72 4.84 20.51
CA ALA A 565 -3.83 3.41 20.29
C ALA A 565 -3.97 3.02 18.79
N CYS A 566 -4.44 3.93 17.90
CA CYS A 566 -4.51 3.68 16.45
C CYS A 566 -3.14 3.58 15.75
N PHE A 567 -2.03 3.90 16.42
CA PHE A 567 -0.70 3.74 15.82
C PHE A 567 -0.18 2.28 15.88
N ALA A 568 -0.81 1.42 16.68
CA ALA A 568 -0.48 0.00 16.82
C ALA A 568 -1.71 -0.89 16.55
N GLY A 569 -1.47 -2.14 16.16
CA GLY A 569 -2.54 -3.08 15.79
C GLY A 569 -3.07 -3.88 16.99
N LEU A 570 -4.26 -4.47 16.86
CA LEU A 570 -4.80 -5.44 17.82
C LEU A 570 -4.25 -6.84 17.49
N ARG A 571 -3.80 -7.63 18.48
CA ARG A 571 -3.39 -9.01 18.18
C ARG A 571 -4.61 -9.90 18.11
N HIS A 572 -5.01 -10.29 16.91
CA HIS A 572 -6.24 -11.01 16.63
C HIS A 572 -5.98 -12.39 16.02
N LYS A 573 -6.93 -13.32 16.16
CA LYS A 573 -6.90 -14.61 15.43
C LYS A 573 -7.08 -14.38 13.92
N SER A 574 -6.51 -15.24 13.10
CA SER A 574 -6.56 -15.16 11.64
C SER A 574 -7.89 -15.67 11.05
N ILE A 575 -9.00 -15.04 11.46
CA ILE A 575 -10.38 -15.41 11.05
C ILE A 575 -11.20 -14.20 10.57
N GLY A 576 -10.55 -13.06 10.37
CA GLY A 576 -11.19 -11.77 10.16
C GLY A 576 -11.75 -11.14 11.44
N PHE A 577 -11.84 -9.81 11.45
CA PHE A 577 -12.27 -9.09 12.65
C PHE A 577 -13.74 -9.34 13.00
N THR A 578 -14.00 -9.49 14.30
CA THR A 578 -15.34 -9.43 14.88
C THR A 578 -15.31 -8.49 16.06
N GLY A 579 -16.20 -7.51 16.09
CA GLY A 579 -16.29 -6.57 17.19
C GLY A 579 -17.03 -5.28 16.83
N PRO A 580 -17.06 -4.32 17.75
CA PRO A 580 -17.64 -3.01 17.47
C PRO A 580 -16.85 -2.27 16.39
N LEU A 581 -17.54 -1.44 15.61
CA LEU A 581 -16.95 -0.57 14.58
C LEU A 581 -16.96 0.91 15.01
N SER A 582 -16.00 1.68 14.49
CA SER A 582 -15.96 3.14 14.64
C SER A 582 -15.50 3.82 13.35
N ARG A 583 -16.43 4.47 12.65
CA ARG A 583 -16.11 5.31 11.48
C ARG A 583 -15.19 6.48 11.86
N HIS A 584 -15.32 6.98 13.10
CA HIS A 584 -14.47 8.03 13.66
C HIS A 584 -13.00 7.62 13.74
N LEU A 585 -12.71 6.43 14.29
CA LEU A 585 -11.34 5.92 14.39
C LEU A 585 -10.83 5.37 13.06
N LEU A 586 -11.70 4.87 12.18
CA LEU A 586 -11.34 4.58 10.79
C LEU A 586 -10.83 5.85 10.08
N ALA A 587 -11.57 6.95 10.17
CA ALA A 587 -11.17 8.23 9.56
C ALA A 587 -9.86 8.76 10.14
N TYR A 588 -9.63 8.55 11.45
CA TYR A 588 -8.34 8.86 12.05
C TYR A 588 -7.22 8.00 11.47
N THR A 589 -7.46 6.70 11.36
CA THR A 589 -6.49 5.72 10.84
C THR A 589 -6.17 5.97 9.37
N SER A 590 -7.13 6.44 8.56
CA SER A 590 -6.87 6.92 7.19
C SER A 590 -5.79 8.00 7.15
N MET A 591 -5.83 8.99 8.07
CA MET A 591 -4.78 10.01 8.18
C MET A 591 -3.44 9.41 8.60
N VAL A 592 -3.45 8.47 9.55
CA VAL A 592 -2.25 7.77 10.03
C VAL A 592 -1.57 7.03 8.87
N SER A 593 -2.34 6.28 8.07
CA SER A 593 -1.84 5.57 6.88
C SER A 593 -1.26 6.52 5.82
N ALA A 594 -1.91 7.66 5.55
CA ALA A 594 -1.41 8.63 4.58
C ALA A 594 -0.05 9.24 5.00
N VAL A 595 0.13 9.53 6.29
CA VAL A 595 1.41 10.01 6.85
C VAL A 595 2.45 8.89 6.84
N ARG A 596 2.08 7.68 7.26
CA ARG A 596 2.92 6.48 7.25
C ARG A 596 3.49 6.18 5.87
N GLY A 597 2.65 6.11 4.84
CA GLY A 597 3.08 5.89 3.46
C GLY A 597 4.01 6.99 2.95
N SER A 598 3.73 8.25 3.30
CA SER A 598 4.62 9.37 2.95
C SER A 598 5.98 9.28 3.63
N LEU A 599 6.06 8.84 4.89
CA LEU A 599 7.33 8.59 5.59
C LEU A 599 8.07 7.38 5.01
N ARG A 600 7.33 6.32 4.66
CA ARG A 600 7.86 5.13 3.99
C ARG A 600 8.57 5.51 2.69
N ASN A 601 7.96 6.37 1.88
CA ASN A 601 8.54 6.87 0.64
C ASN A 601 9.88 7.61 0.88
N VAL A 602 9.98 8.43 1.94
CA VAL A 602 11.23 9.16 2.23
C VAL A 602 12.34 8.21 2.68
N VAL A 603 12.08 7.26 3.58
CA VAL A 603 13.12 6.33 4.05
C VAL A 603 13.59 5.40 2.94
N GLU A 604 12.68 4.95 2.08
CA GLU A 604 13.00 4.09 0.94
C GLU A 604 13.78 4.84 -0.15
N MET A 605 13.42 6.09 -0.44
CA MET A 605 14.20 6.92 -1.36
C MET A 605 15.57 7.34 -0.79
N SER A 606 15.73 7.32 0.54
CA SER A 606 17.04 7.46 1.17
C SER A 606 17.96 6.27 0.86
N LEU A 607 17.42 5.04 0.98
CA LEU A 607 18.10 3.81 0.57
C LEU A 607 18.41 3.83 -0.94
N PHE A 608 17.43 4.16 -1.78
CA PHE A 608 17.63 4.29 -3.22
C PHE A 608 18.77 5.25 -3.57
N GLY A 609 18.80 6.43 -2.93
CA GLY A 609 19.86 7.41 -3.11
C GLY A 609 21.25 6.85 -2.76
N MET A 610 21.37 6.02 -1.73
CA MET A 610 22.64 5.34 -1.42
C MET A 610 23.07 4.37 -2.52
N LEU A 611 22.12 3.58 -3.04
CA LEU A 611 22.36 2.61 -4.09
C LEU A 611 22.78 3.30 -5.41
N ALA A 612 21.98 4.25 -5.88
CA ALA A 612 22.18 4.97 -7.14
C ALA A 612 23.46 5.84 -7.15
N ASN A 613 23.92 6.32 -5.99
CA ASN A 613 25.14 7.14 -5.87
C ASN A 613 26.38 6.31 -5.46
N HIS A 614 26.34 4.98 -5.62
CA HIS A 614 27.46 4.07 -5.36
C HIS A 614 27.99 4.15 -3.91
N HIS A 615 27.12 4.39 -2.93
CA HIS A 615 27.50 4.29 -1.51
C HIS A 615 27.51 2.83 -1.05
N VAL A 616 26.77 1.97 -1.73
CA VAL A 616 26.62 0.54 -1.43
C VAL A 616 27.39 -0.29 -2.45
N ASP A 617 27.91 -1.42 -2.01
CA ASP A 617 28.58 -2.39 -2.85
C ASP A 617 27.58 -3.01 -3.81
N ARG A 618 27.84 -2.87 -5.11
CA ARG A 618 26.97 -3.37 -6.18
C ARG A 618 27.04 -4.89 -6.35
N THR A 619 27.96 -5.55 -5.67
CA THR A 619 28.08 -7.02 -5.66
C THR A 619 27.22 -7.68 -4.59
N MET A 620 26.59 -6.89 -3.69
CA MET A 620 25.65 -7.39 -2.69
C MET A 620 24.50 -8.15 -3.36
N ALA A 621 24.11 -9.29 -2.78
CA ALA A 621 23.09 -10.12 -3.40
C ALA A 621 21.73 -9.38 -3.42
N PRO A 622 20.92 -9.52 -4.48
CA PRO A 622 19.61 -8.88 -4.54
C PRO A 622 18.68 -9.25 -3.36
N SER A 623 18.80 -10.48 -2.84
CA SER A 623 18.05 -10.93 -1.66
C SER A 623 18.44 -10.19 -0.38
N GLU A 624 19.72 -9.88 -0.19
CA GLU A 624 20.22 -9.07 0.93
C GLU A 624 19.74 -7.62 0.79
N LEU A 625 19.79 -7.05 -0.42
CA LEU A 625 19.25 -5.72 -0.70
C LEU A 625 17.74 -5.64 -0.44
N ALA A 626 17.00 -6.67 -0.86
CA ALA A 626 15.57 -6.76 -0.61
C ALA A 626 15.28 -6.83 0.90
N GLN A 627 16.04 -7.63 1.65
CA GLN A 627 15.91 -7.71 3.11
C GLN A 627 16.10 -6.34 3.77
N ILE A 628 17.07 -5.55 3.33
CA ILE A 628 17.25 -4.17 3.82
C ILE A 628 15.99 -3.35 3.55
N GLY A 629 15.49 -3.37 2.30
CA GLY A 629 14.25 -2.69 1.93
C GLY A 629 13.05 -3.05 2.82
N TYR A 630 12.83 -4.34 3.09
CA TYR A 630 11.72 -4.79 3.95
C TYR A 630 11.96 -4.53 5.45
N SER A 631 13.20 -4.35 5.89
CA SER A 631 13.54 -4.07 7.29
C SER A 631 13.41 -2.59 7.69
N LEU A 632 13.27 -1.68 6.70
CA LEU A 632 13.02 -0.27 6.96
C LEU A 632 11.62 -0.06 7.56
N PRO A 633 11.42 0.97 8.40
CA PRO A 633 10.14 1.24 9.05
C PRO A 633 9.04 1.61 8.03
N PHE A 634 7.82 1.65 8.55
CA PHE A 634 6.57 2.05 7.90
C PHE A 634 6.15 1.13 6.75
N LEU A 635 6.58 -0.13 6.76
CA LEU A 635 6.27 -1.09 5.69
C LEU A 635 4.77 -1.45 5.65
N ASN A 636 4.18 -1.67 6.83
CA ASN A 636 2.83 -2.21 6.95
C ASN A 636 1.87 -1.16 7.48
N ASP A 637 0.71 -1.06 6.84
CA ASP A 637 -0.43 -0.34 7.39
C ASP A 637 -1.03 -1.08 8.58
N VAL A 638 -1.71 -0.33 9.45
CA VAL A 638 -2.30 -0.81 10.69
C VAL A 638 -3.79 -0.45 10.69
N ASP A 639 -4.63 -1.39 11.15
CA ASP A 639 -6.06 -1.19 11.29
C ASP A 639 -6.43 -0.37 12.54
N CYS A 640 -7.69 0.07 12.63
CA CYS A 640 -8.17 0.83 13.79
C CYS A 640 -8.63 0.00 15.00
N ALA A 641 -8.48 -1.34 14.99
CA ALA A 641 -9.09 -2.21 15.99
C ALA A 641 -8.53 -2.01 17.41
N LEU A 642 -7.23 -1.72 17.57
CA LEU A 642 -6.67 -1.42 18.90
C LEU A 642 -7.23 -0.10 19.46
N GLY A 643 -7.38 0.91 18.60
CA GLY A 643 -8.05 2.15 18.96
C GLY A 643 -9.49 1.92 19.42
N ILE A 644 -10.22 1.07 18.71
CA ILE A 644 -11.61 0.70 19.07
C ILE A 644 -11.65 -0.11 20.38
N ALA A 645 -10.67 -0.99 20.62
CA ALA A 645 -10.53 -1.74 21.86
C ALA A 645 -10.31 -0.82 23.07
N VAL A 646 -9.36 0.11 22.97
CA VAL A 646 -9.07 1.10 24.01
C VAL A 646 -10.27 2.02 24.25
N LYS A 647 -10.89 2.52 23.18
CA LYS A 647 -12.11 3.33 23.28
C LYS A 647 -13.22 2.57 24.02
N SER A 648 -13.50 1.33 23.62
CA SER A 648 -14.56 0.51 24.22
C SER A 648 -14.31 0.25 25.70
N TYR A 649 -13.05 -0.05 26.08
CA TYR A 649 -12.65 -0.22 27.48
C TYR A 649 -12.91 1.06 28.30
N LEU A 650 -12.42 2.21 27.84
CA LEU A 650 -12.53 3.47 28.57
C LEU A 650 -13.96 4.02 28.64
N ASP A 651 -14.75 3.88 27.56
CA ASP A 651 -16.17 4.25 27.55
C ASP A 651 -16.97 3.40 28.56
N GLU A 652 -16.79 2.08 28.58
CA GLU A 652 -17.51 1.23 29.53
C GLU A 652 -17.06 1.49 30.97
N LEU A 653 -15.76 1.70 31.19
CA LEU A 653 -15.23 2.03 32.51
C LEU A 653 -15.83 3.34 33.03
N SER A 654 -15.95 4.35 32.18
CA SER A 654 -16.55 5.65 32.51
C SER A 654 -18.05 5.57 32.81
N ALA A 655 -18.72 4.47 32.47
CA ALA A 655 -20.11 4.21 32.85
C ALA A 655 -20.27 3.42 34.16
N GLN A 656 -19.19 2.93 34.76
CA GLN A 656 -19.24 2.28 36.07
C GLN A 656 -19.50 3.31 37.18
N SER A 657 -20.08 2.88 38.30
CA SER A 657 -20.29 3.74 39.46
C SER A 657 -18.98 4.20 40.11
N GLU A 658 -17.95 3.34 40.07
CA GLU A 658 -16.60 3.64 40.56
C GLU A 658 -15.55 3.32 39.46
N PRO A 659 -15.37 4.19 38.46
CA PRO A 659 -14.49 3.94 37.31
C PRO A 659 -13.00 3.72 37.66
N THR A 660 -12.54 4.20 38.82
CA THR A 660 -11.14 4.12 39.26
C THR A 660 -10.86 2.95 40.21
N SER A 661 -11.87 2.13 40.53
CA SER A 661 -11.68 0.97 41.40
C SER A 661 -11.07 -0.21 40.62
N GLU A 662 -10.18 -0.97 41.27
CA GLU A 662 -9.57 -2.17 40.66
C GLU A 662 -10.64 -3.19 40.24
N ALA A 663 -11.72 -3.32 41.03
CA ALA A 663 -12.83 -4.21 40.72
C ALA A 663 -13.53 -3.83 39.40
N SER A 664 -13.80 -2.54 39.19
CA SER A 664 -14.38 -2.03 37.94
C SER A 664 -13.45 -2.29 36.75
N ARG A 665 -12.15 -1.96 36.88
CA ARG A 665 -11.16 -2.18 35.82
C ARG A 665 -11.08 -3.66 35.41
N GLN A 666 -10.98 -4.57 36.37
CA GLN A 666 -10.93 -6.01 36.08
C GLN A 666 -12.23 -6.54 35.49
N THR A 667 -13.38 -6.03 35.93
CA THR A 667 -14.69 -6.40 35.38
C THR A 667 -14.81 -6.00 33.91
N VAL A 668 -14.45 -4.76 33.57
CA VAL A 668 -14.52 -4.26 32.19
C VAL A 668 -13.49 -4.95 31.30
N LYS A 669 -12.28 -5.24 31.80
CA LYS A 669 -11.27 -6.03 31.06
C LYS A 669 -11.80 -7.42 30.70
N LYS A 670 -12.42 -8.12 31.65
CA LYS A 670 -13.05 -9.44 31.41
C LYS A 670 -14.22 -9.35 30.44
N LYS A 671 -15.06 -8.32 30.56
CA LYS A 671 -16.17 -8.07 29.64
C LYS A 671 -15.67 -7.85 28.21
N GLY A 672 -14.69 -6.98 28.02
CA GLY A 672 -14.12 -6.70 26.69
C GLY A 672 -13.50 -7.92 26.03
N ALA A 673 -12.75 -8.72 26.79
CA ALA A 673 -12.13 -9.95 26.29
C ALA A 673 -13.14 -11.03 25.87
N ASN A 674 -14.32 -11.09 26.51
CA ASN A 674 -15.30 -12.15 26.28
C ASN A 674 -16.47 -11.74 25.37
N GLU A 675 -16.89 -10.48 25.41
CA GLU A 675 -18.11 -10.01 24.73
C GLU A 675 -17.82 -9.18 23.47
N TRP A 676 -16.83 -8.29 23.50
CA TRP A 676 -16.58 -7.36 22.38
C TRP A 676 -15.45 -7.81 21.46
N PHE A 677 -14.41 -8.42 22.03
CA PHE A 677 -13.22 -8.88 21.32
C PHE A 677 -12.87 -10.34 21.66
N PRO A 678 -13.81 -11.30 21.51
CA PRO A 678 -13.61 -12.72 21.87
C PRO A 678 -12.50 -13.42 21.08
N HIS A 679 -12.01 -12.79 20.01
CA HIS A 679 -11.01 -13.33 19.11
C HIS A 679 -9.69 -12.54 19.16
N ALA A 680 -9.57 -11.55 20.05
CA ALA A 680 -8.26 -11.03 20.44
C ALA A 680 -7.47 -12.13 21.15
N THR A 681 -6.21 -12.31 20.76
CA THR A 681 -5.32 -13.32 21.34
C THR A 681 -4.89 -12.96 22.76
N ASN A 682 -4.75 -11.66 23.06
CA ASN A 682 -4.41 -11.15 24.38
C ASN A 682 -4.94 -9.72 24.57
N PHE A 683 -6.25 -9.59 24.81
CA PHE A 683 -6.92 -8.30 24.97
C PHE A 683 -6.29 -7.42 26.07
N GLN A 684 -6.02 -7.99 27.26
CA GLN A 684 -5.42 -7.23 28.36
C GLN A 684 -3.99 -6.78 28.04
N GLY A 685 -3.19 -7.66 27.42
CA GLY A 685 -1.84 -7.31 26.99
C GLY A 685 -1.83 -6.27 25.87
N ASP A 686 -2.86 -6.23 25.02
CA ASP A 686 -3.03 -5.19 24.00
C ASP A 686 -3.38 -3.84 24.62
N LEU A 687 -4.24 -3.79 25.64
CA LEU A 687 -4.47 -2.56 26.43
C LEU A 687 -3.19 -2.07 27.10
N GLN A 688 -2.43 -2.97 27.73
CA GLN A 688 -1.13 -2.62 28.34
C GLN A 688 -0.15 -2.06 27.31
N ARG A 689 -0.08 -2.66 26.10
CA ARG A 689 0.75 -2.15 25.02
C ARG A 689 0.31 -0.76 24.57
N ALA A 690 -0.99 -0.52 24.45
CA ALA A 690 -1.52 0.80 24.11
C ALA A 690 -1.18 1.85 25.17
N PHE A 691 -1.22 1.50 26.46
CA PHE A 691 -0.84 2.40 27.55
C PHE A 691 0.68 2.62 27.63
N ALA A 692 1.51 1.61 27.33
CA ALA A 692 2.95 1.80 27.18
C ALA A 692 3.30 2.75 26.03
N LEU A 693 2.55 2.68 24.92
CA LEU A 693 2.66 3.64 23.83
C LEU A 693 2.21 5.05 24.25
N TRP A 694 1.14 5.15 25.04
CA TRP A 694 0.72 6.42 25.65
C TRP A 694 1.86 7.04 26.47
N ASP A 695 2.44 6.28 27.41
CA ASP A 695 3.52 6.75 28.28
C ASP A 695 4.72 7.27 27.47
N SER A 696 5.06 6.58 26.38
CA SER A 696 6.10 6.97 25.43
C SER A 696 5.81 8.32 24.78
N VAL A 697 4.62 8.47 24.20
CA VAL A 697 4.20 9.69 23.48
C VAL A 697 4.03 10.86 24.45
N TYR A 698 3.42 10.64 25.61
CA TYR A 698 3.28 11.66 26.65
C TYR A 698 4.64 12.15 27.13
N ALA A 699 5.61 11.28 27.35
CA ALA A 699 6.96 11.69 27.76
C ALA A 699 7.63 12.60 26.73
N ALA A 700 7.48 12.29 25.43
CA ALA A 700 7.93 13.18 24.36
C ALA A 700 7.20 14.54 24.40
N VAL A 701 5.88 14.55 24.53
CA VAL A 701 5.06 15.78 24.61
C VAL A 701 5.46 16.66 25.80
N ALA A 702 5.64 16.06 26.98
CA ALA A 702 6.05 16.78 28.19
C ALA A 702 7.43 17.42 28.03
N SER A 703 8.36 16.74 27.34
CA SER A 703 9.71 17.24 27.06
C SER A 703 9.81 18.20 25.87
N ALA A 704 8.75 18.30 25.05
CA ALA A 704 8.77 19.08 23.81
C ALA A 704 8.94 20.58 24.09
N PRO A 705 9.60 21.35 23.21
CA PRO A 705 9.60 22.81 23.30
C PRO A 705 8.21 23.38 22.96
N ASP A 706 7.90 24.59 23.44
CA ASP A 706 6.62 25.26 23.20
C ASP A 706 6.36 25.57 21.71
N THR A 707 7.43 25.62 20.91
CA THR A 707 7.35 25.77 19.44
C THR A 707 6.83 24.52 18.73
N LEU A 708 6.88 23.36 19.39
CA LEU A 708 6.40 22.08 18.86
C LEU A 708 5.04 21.70 19.45
N VAL A 709 4.93 21.75 20.78
CA VAL A 709 3.67 21.51 21.48
C VAL A 709 3.42 22.68 22.41
N SER A 710 2.31 23.40 22.19
CA SER A 710 2.02 24.60 22.97
C SER A 710 1.86 24.25 24.46
N ALA A 711 2.15 25.22 25.35
CA ALA A 711 1.93 25.03 26.79
C ALA A 711 0.48 24.65 27.13
N LYS A 712 -0.49 25.14 26.34
CA LYS A 712 -1.90 24.77 26.45
C LYS A 712 -2.11 23.29 26.14
N ASP A 713 -1.55 22.80 25.04
CA ASP A 713 -1.71 21.42 24.62
C ASP A 713 -0.98 20.47 25.59
N LYS A 714 0.22 20.82 26.05
CA LYS A 714 0.92 20.07 27.10
C LYS A 714 0.06 19.87 28.34
N LYS A 715 -0.67 20.90 28.78
CA LYS A 715 -1.59 20.81 29.90
C LYS A 715 -2.75 19.84 29.62
N VAL A 716 -3.31 19.83 28.41
CA VAL A 716 -4.34 18.85 28.01
C VAL A 716 -3.80 17.42 28.10
N TRP A 717 -2.56 17.20 27.67
CA TRP A 717 -1.89 15.89 27.78
C TRP A 717 -1.63 15.50 29.24
N GLU A 718 -1.16 16.42 30.10
CA GLU A 718 -0.94 16.18 31.53
C GLU A 718 -2.25 15.85 32.27
N GLU A 719 -3.34 16.56 31.96
CA GLU A 719 -4.68 16.27 32.49
C GLU A 719 -5.17 14.87 32.05
N ALA A 720 -4.94 14.52 30.79
CA ALA A 720 -5.31 13.20 30.25
C ALA A 720 -4.46 12.07 30.85
N ASP A 721 -3.17 12.30 31.07
CA ASP A 721 -2.25 11.34 31.69
C ASP A 721 -2.64 11.04 33.14
N THR A 722 -2.88 12.10 33.92
CA THR A 722 -3.37 11.97 35.30
C THR A 722 -4.68 11.18 35.33
N TRP A 723 -5.62 11.50 34.45
CA TRP A 723 -6.90 10.80 34.34
C TRP A 723 -6.75 9.32 33.93
N LEU A 724 -5.82 9.01 33.02
CA LEU A 724 -5.58 7.65 32.53
C LEU A 724 -4.90 6.80 33.60
N SER A 725 -4.00 7.38 34.40
CA SER A 725 -3.26 6.66 35.45
C SER A 725 -4.16 5.96 36.49
N GLU A 726 -5.34 6.53 36.74
CA GLU A 726 -6.36 5.96 37.63
C GLU A 726 -7.19 4.84 36.96
N ARG A 727 -7.02 4.60 35.67
CA ARG A 727 -7.88 3.76 34.81
C ARG A 727 -7.13 2.63 34.09
N MET A 728 -5.80 2.52 34.27
CA MET A 728 -4.95 1.50 33.63
C MET A 728 -5.14 0.07 34.13
#